data_AF-A0A3C1I5K4-F1
#
_entry.id   AF-A0A3C1I5K4-F1
#
_cell.length_a   1.000
_cell.length_b   1.000
_cell.length_c   1.000
_cell.angle_alpha   90.00
_cell.angle_beta   90.00
_cell.angle_gamma   90.00
#
_symmetry.space_group_name_H-M   'P 1'
#
loop_
_entity.id
_entity.type
_entity.pdbx_description
1 polymer ?
#
loop_
_entity_poly.entity_id
_entity_poly.type
_entity_poly.pdbx_seq_one_letter_code
_entity_poly.pdbx_strand_id
1 'polypeptide(L)'
;MIRFIWQNWWRRKERFILLIIGAFIVSAGLTYLIGLSEANKGTVVDTLQQRWSASYDIVVRPEGTRSVTEEKRLLEPNYLSGLSGGISVEQYEAIKDIPGVEVAAPIAMIGYADYQVNFGQVELPEEGLYRRKTTKTINNGIGEEVASSNYYFPNQVWDIINKGGEYGVGAPFTEYIVGGESLLAGIDPEQEAKLVGLDEAIMDLGTSRYFDDSDSYYFNEATGLREFPIIVNQNSFVEKIENITYERLHISINLDNANDIMEEVKEKGGDSYLDTVEGEVIDTFSVTGEETFQTFVSRMTGVDWNTGEVIDLEEKESVGEGQLRSPIDENVTGIVFRPSPLEYREISSPYAERWPYSYQAVPVQNGEDTIGIYRNKESFREPVLMAEEFVDLPRIKPNWIGFYDPSNLKISKDPTTELPMETYRPASAEFVMDKEGNPINPPKQLKPTGDPYSFLTDPPGMLTTIEAAEMLLGDEPISAIRIKVAGVTDMSDESQTLLEQIAAEIENRTGLITDITLGSSPQLALTYVPGLNGEKDLGWIQQPWVNIGSSISIFRETKVSFSGVVASVIAVAVVYVWASGIVSLLARRKEFAVLLSVGWRPSQLSRLLFLESSIIGLFVALISWMMLAFVYVSSDGTISLTRFVWTGLFGLIVYMLGSIIPMLLTQNISPYEAMRTGEITGGSKRLFKAKGINRMAFNHFIGKWKRSILSVISIALPTALLAIFLYITFRLRGIMYTSLLGEYVALEVGPAHYVAIIVSLIIAILTTAEITWQNVSERKEEISLLQAIGWRRWSIRRLILAEGLFSGLFAAVIGLTIAFLMIWGLYGSFPAEEIGFLLATGLIPVIIGLLGTVFPAERAVQIVPNQGMGGIYSNRKVTEKRMKLIVIFTAIALVGTFLFTMIKVAPNIEYTNPEVGKEQEFSPTEGEIGVETSVDHEIPEESEELLGNDSSWGRDDIVDEKYYKVLDEGEDIKDTGNSILSYYAKEIKSEQPQPEEGMKNISIEFYFENLDDMGYRMRPDKEFLILVDEERYYPINVTILKVEDWEDEKLLYGKMRAILDFSVPEDVEDYGLLLRSTGFGFGLLVWFEGDRTEKVLEE
;
A
#
# COMPACT_ATOMS: atom_id res chain seq x y z
N MET A 1 -66.40 -26.02 -6.25
CA MET A 1 -65.43 -25.18 -5.50
C MET A 1 -64.96 -23.99 -6.34
N ILE A 2 -64.37 -24.19 -7.53
CA ILE A 2 -63.88 -23.09 -8.39
C ILE A 2 -64.96 -22.03 -8.71
N ARG A 3 -66.17 -22.46 -9.12
CA ARG A 3 -67.30 -21.54 -9.38
C ARG A 3 -67.68 -20.70 -8.14
N PHE A 4 -67.53 -21.27 -6.95
CA PHE A 4 -67.79 -20.57 -5.68
C PHE A 4 -66.70 -19.54 -5.38
N ILE A 5 -65.43 -19.90 -5.58
CA ILE A 5 -64.29 -18.95 -5.47
C ILE A 5 -64.51 -17.76 -6.41
N TRP A 6 -64.81 -18.03 -7.68
CA TRP A 6 -65.04 -17.00 -8.70
C TRP A 6 -66.20 -16.06 -8.37
N GLN A 7 -67.35 -16.62 -7.97
CA GLN A 7 -68.50 -15.80 -7.55
C GLN A 7 -68.20 -14.96 -6.30
N ASN A 8 -67.37 -15.48 -5.39
CA ASN A 8 -67.00 -14.79 -4.18
C ASN A 8 -66.08 -13.59 -4.46
N TRP A 9 -65.06 -13.76 -5.30
CA TRP A 9 -64.20 -12.66 -5.76
C TRP A 9 -65.02 -11.53 -6.39
N TRP A 10 -66.03 -11.88 -7.21
CA TRP A 10 -66.92 -10.88 -7.79
C TRP A 10 -67.89 -10.23 -6.78
N ARG A 11 -68.26 -10.92 -5.71
CA ARG A 11 -69.10 -10.37 -4.64
C ARG A 11 -68.33 -9.40 -3.75
N ARG A 12 -67.01 -9.61 -3.58
CA ARG A 12 -66.13 -8.80 -2.74
C ARG A 12 -65.01 -8.12 -3.56
N LYS A 13 -65.42 -7.38 -4.59
CA LYS A 13 -64.53 -6.73 -5.59
C LYS A 13 -63.39 -5.92 -4.96
N GLU A 14 -63.69 -5.15 -3.92
CA GLU A 14 -62.70 -4.29 -3.24
C GLU A 14 -61.50 -5.10 -2.72
N ARG A 15 -61.79 -6.26 -2.13
CA ARG A 15 -60.77 -7.13 -1.55
C ARG A 15 -59.99 -7.89 -2.60
N PHE A 16 -60.69 -8.39 -3.61
CA PHE A 16 -60.06 -9.09 -4.72
C PHE A 16 -59.05 -8.18 -5.45
N ILE A 17 -59.38 -6.89 -5.62
CA ILE A 17 -58.47 -5.89 -6.18
C ILE A 17 -57.20 -5.74 -5.32
N LEU A 18 -57.33 -5.58 -3.99
CA LEU A 18 -56.18 -5.48 -3.09
C LEU A 18 -55.28 -6.73 -3.16
N LEU A 19 -55.90 -7.91 -3.23
CA LEU A 19 -55.18 -9.18 -3.31
C LEU A 19 -54.39 -9.29 -4.63
N ILE A 20 -55.00 -8.94 -5.77
CA ILE A 20 -54.31 -8.90 -7.07
C ILE A 20 -53.17 -7.89 -7.07
N ILE A 21 -53.37 -6.70 -6.50
CA ILE A 21 -52.33 -5.66 -6.43
C ILE A 21 -51.13 -6.19 -5.64
N GLY A 22 -51.35 -6.76 -4.45
CA GLY A 22 -50.23 -7.30 -3.68
C GLY A 22 -49.60 -8.54 -4.33
N ALA A 23 -50.37 -9.37 -5.02
CA ALA A 23 -49.84 -10.48 -5.82
C ALA A 23 -48.95 -9.97 -6.96
N PHE A 24 -49.34 -8.89 -7.63
CA PHE A 24 -48.54 -8.23 -8.66
C PHE A 24 -47.26 -7.62 -8.08
N ILE A 25 -47.33 -6.92 -6.95
CA ILE A 25 -46.16 -6.33 -6.28
C ILE A 25 -45.16 -7.42 -5.86
N VAL A 26 -45.64 -8.51 -5.27
CA VAL A 26 -44.81 -9.65 -4.89
C VAL A 26 -44.16 -10.29 -6.13
N SER A 27 -44.94 -10.51 -7.20
CA SER A 27 -44.43 -11.04 -8.48
C SER A 27 -43.36 -10.14 -9.08
N ALA A 28 -43.61 -8.84 -9.17
CA ALA A 28 -42.70 -7.87 -9.77
C ALA A 28 -41.43 -7.69 -8.92
N GLY A 29 -41.58 -7.61 -7.59
CA GLY A 29 -40.46 -7.51 -6.66
C GLY A 29 -39.55 -8.74 -6.67
N LEU A 30 -40.13 -9.95 -6.59
CA LEU A 30 -39.37 -11.20 -6.68
C LEU A 30 -38.68 -11.34 -8.04
N THR A 31 -39.40 -11.07 -9.13
CA THR A 31 -38.85 -11.19 -10.49
C THR A 31 -37.66 -10.27 -10.69
N TYR A 32 -37.79 -9.00 -10.29
CA TYR A 32 -36.71 -8.04 -10.44
C TYR A 32 -35.52 -8.36 -9.54
N LEU A 33 -35.75 -8.68 -8.26
CA LEU A 33 -34.64 -8.93 -7.34
C LEU A 33 -33.89 -10.21 -7.66
N ILE A 34 -34.59 -11.27 -8.07
CA ILE A 34 -33.91 -12.51 -8.49
C ILE A 34 -33.16 -12.26 -9.80
N GLY A 35 -33.74 -11.52 -10.75
CA GLY A 35 -33.07 -11.18 -12.01
C GLY A 35 -31.83 -10.31 -11.82
N LEU A 36 -31.96 -9.21 -11.07
CA LEU A 36 -30.89 -8.23 -10.85
C LEU A 36 -29.85 -8.74 -9.85
N SER A 37 -30.24 -9.42 -8.77
CA SER A 37 -29.28 -9.95 -7.80
C SER A 37 -28.33 -10.95 -8.45
N GLU A 38 -28.77 -11.70 -9.47
CA GLU A 38 -27.94 -12.71 -10.11
C GLU A 38 -27.20 -12.19 -11.33
N ALA A 39 -27.75 -11.21 -12.05
CA ALA A 39 -27.00 -10.42 -13.02
C ALA A 39 -25.86 -9.68 -12.31
N ASN A 40 -26.15 -8.93 -11.23
CA ASN A 40 -25.15 -8.18 -10.49
C ASN A 40 -24.19 -9.12 -9.75
N LYS A 41 -24.66 -10.25 -9.17
CA LYS A 41 -23.73 -11.24 -8.61
C LYS A 41 -22.84 -11.83 -9.70
N GLY A 42 -23.37 -12.17 -10.88
CA GLY A 42 -22.58 -12.65 -12.01
C GLY A 42 -21.54 -11.62 -12.44
N THR A 43 -21.96 -10.40 -12.77
CA THR A 43 -21.08 -9.31 -13.16
C THR A 43 -20.06 -8.96 -12.09
N VAL A 44 -20.45 -8.87 -10.81
CA VAL A 44 -19.51 -8.55 -9.72
C VAL A 44 -18.53 -9.70 -9.53
N VAL A 45 -18.98 -10.96 -9.55
CA VAL A 45 -18.09 -12.12 -9.44
C VAL A 45 -17.14 -12.17 -10.65
N ASP A 46 -17.65 -11.99 -11.87
CA ASP A 46 -16.86 -12.01 -13.11
C ASP A 46 -15.87 -10.85 -13.15
N THR A 47 -16.29 -9.63 -12.78
CA THR A 47 -15.41 -8.46 -12.74
C THR A 47 -14.36 -8.60 -11.64
N LEU A 48 -14.73 -9.05 -10.43
CA LEU A 48 -13.76 -9.35 -9.38
C LEU A 48 -12.80 -10.47 -9.85
N GLN A 49 -13.30 -11.54 -10.48
CA GLN A 49 -12.50 -12.64 -11.03
C GLN A 49 -11.64 -12.25 -12.24
N GLN A 50 -11.94 -11.16 -12.94
CA GLN A 50 -11.06 -10.62 -13.97
C GLN A 50 -10.00 -9.67 -13.40
N ARG A 51 -10.20 -9.17 -12.17
CA ARG A 51 -9.43 -8.06 -11.59
C ARG A 51 -8.70 -8.36 -10.28
N TRP A 52 -8.86 -9.57 -9.74
CA TRP A 52 -8.29 -10.02 -8.47
C TRP A 52 -6.86 -10.54 -8.54
N SER A 53 -6.33 -10.83 -9.73
CA SER A 53 -5.04 -11.47 -9.88
C SER A 53 -3.93 -10.49 -9.51
N ALA A 54 -3.37 -10.64 -8.33
CA ALA A 54 -2.04 -10.13 -8.00
C ALA A 54 -0.98 -10.96 -8.75
N SER A 55 0.23 -10.44 -8.92
CA SER A 55 1.31 -11.20 -9.56
C SER A 55 1.72 -12.42 -8.72
N TYR A 56 1.58 -12.32 -7.40
CA TYR A 56 1.81 -13.38 -6.41
C TYR A 56 0.70 -13.40 -5.35
N ASP A 57 0.52 -14.55 -4.68
CA ASP A 57 -0.56 -14.79 -3.70
C ASP A 57 -0.12 -14.51 -2.25
N ILE A 58 1.16 -14.75 -1.94
CA ILE A 58 1.78 -14.52 -0.63
C ILE A 58 3.12 -13.83 -0.86
N VAL A 59 3.47 -12.89 0.01
CA VAL A 59 4.83 -12.35 0.13
C VAL A 59 5.39 -12.69 1.51
N VAL A 60 6.65 -13.12 1.53
CA VAL A 60 7.40 -13.43 2.73
C VAL A 60 8.49 -12.37 2.92
N ARG A 61 8.61 -11.85 4.14
CA ARG A 61 9.59 -10.81 4.51
C ARG A 61 10.30 -11.15 5.83
N PRO A 62 11.48 -10.54 6.09
CA PRO A 62 12.14 -10.64 7.39
C PRO A 62 11.29 -10.11 8.55
N GLU A 63 11.56 -10.55 9.77
CA GLU A 63 10.92 -10.02 10.97
C GLU A 63 11.36 -8.55 11.21
N GLY A 64 10.44 -7.69 11.65
CA GLY A 64 10.73 -6.26 11.90
C GLY A 64 10.56 -5.32 10.71
N THR A 65 10.27 -5.81 9.50
CA THR A 65 10.10 -4.97 8.30
C THR A 65 8.68 -4.42 8.10
N ARG A 66 7.80 -4.52 9.11
CA ARG A 66 6.41 -4.04 8.99
C ARG A 66 6.35 -2.53 9.19
N SER A 67 5.72 -1.83 8.24
CA SER A 67 5.45 -0.39 8.32
C SER A 67 4.22 -0.11 9.19
N VAL A 68 4.14 1.09 9.79
CA VAL A 68 2.99 1.53 10.60
C VAL A 68 1.67 1.53 9.82
N THR A 69 1.77 1.62 8.49
CA THR A 69 0.63 1.64 7.57
C THR A 69 -0.05 0.27 7.45
N GLU A 70 0.67 -0.80 7.76
CA GLU A 70 0.20 -2.17 7.68
C GLU A 70 -0.80 -2.53 8.79
N GLU A 71 -0.84 -1.77 9.90
CA GLU A 71 -1.90 -1.90 10.92
C GLU A 71 -3.29 -1.70 10.31
N LYS A 72 -3.38 -0.82 9.30
CA LYS A 72 -4.60 -0.56 8.51
C LYS A 72 -4.69 -1.42 7.25
N ARG A 73 -3.84 -2.45 7.12
CA ARG A 73 -3.72 -3.34 5.95
C ARG A 73 -3.39 -2.61 4.66
N LEU A 74 -2.63 -1.52 4.75
CA LEU A 74 -2.15 -0.75 3.61
C LEU A 74 -0.66 -0.99 3.43
N LEU A 75 -0.26 -1.32 2.20
CA LEU A 75 1.14 -1.39 1.80
C LEU A 75 1.47 -0.22 0.87
N GLU A 76 2.63 0.37 1.11
CA GLU A 76 3.17 1.46 0.30
C GLU A 76 3.64 0.98 -1.09
N PRO A 77 3.67 1.88 -2.09
CA PRO A 77 4.21 1.57 -3.41
C PRO A 77 5.67 1.10 -3.33
N ASN A 78 6.02 0.05 -4.07
CA ASN A 78 7.40 -0.46 -4.22
C ASN A 78 8.14 -0.72 -2.89
N TYR A 79 7.41 -1.01 -1.80
CA TYR A 79 7.96 -1.29 -0.48
C TYR A 79 9.07 -2.36 -0.47
N LEU A 80 9.02 -3.34 -1.38
CA LEU A 80 10.06 -4.37 -1.53
C LEU A 80 11.42 -3.81 -1.94
N SER A 81 11.46 -2.72 -2.71
CA SER A 81 12.71 -2.11 -3.19
C SER A 81 13.50 -1.44 -2.07
N GLY A 82 12.88 -1.13 -0.93
CA GLY A 82 13.55 -0.58 0.25
C GLY A 82 14.07 -1.62 1.23
N LEU A 83 13.89 -2.93 0.98
CA LEU A 83 14.33 -4.00 1.88
C LEU A 83 15.71 -4.52 1.45
N SER A 84 16.63 -4.69 2.40
CA SER A 84 17.96 -5.27 2.14
C SER A 84 18.21 -6.49 3.02
N GLY A 85 18.27 -7.68 2.38
CA GLY A 85 18.58 -8.95 3.04
C GLY A 85 17.58 -9.38 4.12
N GLY A 86 18.00 -10.33 4.97
CA GLY A 86 17.25 -10.83 6.14
C GLY A 86 16.53 -12.16 5.94
N ILE A 87 16.68 -12.80 4.77
CA ILE A 87 16.24 -14.19 4.52
C ILE A 87 17.42 -14.99 3.96
N SER A 88 17.71 -16.12 4.59
CA SER A 88 18.74 -17.07 4.15
C SER A 88 18.29 -17.93 2.98
N VAL A 89 19.27 -18.42 2.20
CA VAL A 89 19.02 -19.39 1.11
C VAL A 89 18.43 -20.69 1.68
N GLU A 90 18.82 -21.09 2.90
CA GLU A 90 18.27 -22.27 3.59
C GLU A 90 16.77 -22.11 3.90
N GLN A 91 16.34 -20.92 4.38
CA GLN A 91 14.93 -20.62 4.61
C GLN A 91 14.15 -20.58 3.28
N TYR A 92 14.75 -20.04 2.22
CA TYR A 92 14.16 -20.03 0.88
C TYR A 92 13.90 -21.46 0.35
N GLU A 93 14.89 -22.34 0.42
CA GLU A 93 14.72 -23.74 0.00
C GLU A 93 13.69 -24.48 0.88
N ALA A 94 13.67 -24.20 2.18
CA ALA A 94 12.65 -24.75 3.08
C ALA A 94 11.22 -24.33 2.71
N ILE A 95 11.03 -23.11 2.18
CA ILE A 95 9.74 -22.60 1.68
C ILE A 95 9.38 -23.26 0.35
N LYS A 96 10.34 -23.41 -0.56
CA LYS A 96 10.17 -24.05 -1.87
C LYS A 96 9.72 -25.52 -1.73
N ASP A 97 10.18 -26.20 -0.69
CA ASP A 97 9.81 -27.58 -0.35
C ASP A 97 8.41 -27.73 0.30
N ILE A 98 7.70 -26.64 0.60
CA ILE A 98 6.36 -26.72 1.22
C ILE A 98 5.34 -27.25 0.19
N PRO A 99 4.61 -28.34 0.51
CA PRO A 99 3.57 -28.86 -0.37
C PRO A 99 2.48 -27.81 -0.61
N GLY A 100 2.28 -27.43 -1.87
CA GLY A 100 1.29 -26.42 -2.28
C GLY A 100 1.91 -25.12 -2.79
N VAL A 101 3.21 -24.89 -2.59
CA VAL A 101 3.95 -23.82 -3.26
C VAL A 101 4.23 -24.24 -4.71
N GLU A 102 3.74 -23.47 -5.68
CA GLU A 102 3.95 -23.71 -7.12
C GLU A 102 5.18 -22.94 -7.63
N VAL A 103 5.29 -21.68 -7.21
CA VAL A 103 6.40 -20.78 -7.54
C VAL A 103 6.81 -20.06 -6.26
N ALA A 104 8.11 -20.01 -5.98
CA ALA A 104 8.69 -19.18 -4.94
C ALA A 104 9.82 -18.37 -5.58
N ALA A 105 9.55 -17.12 -5.94
CA ALA A 105 10.50 -16.24 -6.60
C ALA A 105 11.13 -15.29 -5.57
N PRO A 106 12.37 -15.57 -5.12
CA PRO A 106 13.12 -14.70 -4.22
C PRO A 106 13.59 -13.45 -4.97
N ILE A 107 13.69 -12.34 -4.25
CA ILE A 107 14.37 -11.14 -4.71
C ILE A 107 15.29 -10.62 -3.63
N ALA A 108 16.54 -10.39 -3.99
CA ALA A 108 17.60 -9.85 -3.14
C ALA A 108 17.93 -8.43 -3.62
N MET A 109 17.64 -7.39 -2.85
CA MET A 109 18.09 -6.04 -3.20
C MET A 109 19.53 -5.86 -2.69
N ILE A 110 20.50 -6.01 -3.59
CA ILE A 110 21.92 -6.05 -3.25
C ILE A 110 22.41 -4.66 -2.87
N GLY A 111 22.06 -3.65 -3.67
CA GLY A 111 22.44 -2.27 -3.42
C GLY A 111 22.60 -1.44 -4.67
N TYR A 112 22.97 -0.19 -4.47
CA TYR A 112 23.21 0.76 -5.55
C TYR A 112 24.66 0.65 -6.01
N ALA A 113 24.82 0.25 -7.27
CA ALA A 113 26.11 0.16 -7.94
C ALA A 113 26.44 1.51 -8.60
N ASP A 114 27.57 2.08 -8.23
CA ASP A 114 28.10 3.30 -8.84
C ASP A 114 28.65 2.98 -10.23
N TYR A 115 28.32 3.81 -11.21
CA TYR A 115 28.93 3.75 -12.52
C TYR A 115 29.48 5.11 -12.95
N GLN A 116 30.60 5.08 -13.66
CA GLN A 116 31.25 6.26 -14.22
C GLN A 116 31.65 6.00 -15.67
N VAL A 117 31.52 7.02 -16.51
CA VAL A 117 31.87 6.97 -17.93
C VAL A 117 32.71 8.18 -18.27
N ASN A 118 33.88 7.93 -18.85
CA ASN A 118 34.76 8.98 -19.37
C ASN A 118 34.47 9.27 -20.86
N PHE A 119 33.86 10.40 -21.19
CA PHE A 119 33.56 10.79 -22.58
C PHE A 119 34.75 11.38 -23.36
N GLY A 120 35.97 11.25 -22.83
CA GLY A 120 37.20 11.80 -23.39
C GLY A 120 37.76 12.92 -22.50
N GLN A 121 38.75 13.65 -23.00
CA GLN A 121 39.39 14.74 -22.26
C GLN A 121 39.35 16.05 -23.03
N VAL A 122 39.28 17.17 -22.30
CA VAL A 122 39.38 18.51 -22.87
C VAL A 122 40.83 18.84 -23.21
N GLU A 123 41.08 19.43 -24.37
CA GLU A 123 42.38 20.00 -24.70
C GLU A 123 42.49 21.41 -24.10
N LEU A 124 43.42 21.60 -23.16
CA LEU A 124 43.70 22.89 -22.53
C LEU A 124 44.91 23.55 -23.20
N PRO A 125 44.72 24.56 -24.08
CA PRO A 125 45.78 25.05 -24.96
C PRO A 125 46.80 25.96 -24.28
N GLU A 126 46.48 26.55 -23.12
CA GLU A 126 47.32 27.53 -22.45
C GLU A 126 47.61 27.17 -20.99
N GLU A 127 48.75 27.66 -20.50
CA GLU A 127 49.11 27.67 -19.08
C GLU A 127 48.13 28.58 -18.31
N GLY A 128 47.61 28.11 -17.19
CA GLY A 128 46.69 28.91 -16.38
C GLY A 128 45.95 28.12 -15.30
N LEU A 129 45.09 28.84 -14.58
CA LEU A 129 44.15 28.26 -13.62
C LEU A 129 42.78 28.07 -14.29
N TYR A 130 42.21 26.88 -14.14
CA TYR A 130 40.97 26.47 -14.79
C TYR A 130 39.87 26.19 -13.77
N ARG A 131 38.64 26.50 -14.16
CA ARG A 131 37.39 26.16 -13.47
C ARG A 131 36.63 25.16 -14.31
N ARG A 132 36.40 23.96 -13.76
CA ARG A 132 35.42 22.98 -14.25
C ARG A 132 34.10 23.24 -13.53
N LYS A 133 33.11 23.73 -14.27
CA LYS A 133 31.75 23.93 -13.78
C LYS A 133 30.87 22.77 -14.23
N THR A 134 30.36 22.00 -13.29
CA THR A 134 29.39 20.93 -13.56
C THR A 134 28.00 21.40 -13.14
N THR A 135 27.06 21.43 -14.09
CA THR A 135 25.65 21.77 -13.84
C THR A 135 24.79 20.54 -14.12
N LYS A 136 24.17 19.99 -13.07
CA LYS A 136 23.22 18.87 -13.14
C LYS A 136 21.80 19.42 -13.09
N THR A 137 21.02 19.19 -14.13
CA THR A 137 19.59 19.52 -14.19
C THR A 137 18.78 18.23 -14.16
N ILE A 138 17.89 18.11 -13.18
CA ILE A 138 17.00 16.95 -13.01
C ILE A 138 15.55 17.43 -13.14
N ASN A 139 14.77 16.78 -13.99
CA ASN A 139 13.35 17.04 -14.11
C ASN A 139 12.54 16.01 -13.30
N ASN A 140 12.04 16.43 -12.13
CA ASN A 140 11.21 15.58 -11.28
C ASN A 140 9.73 15.55 -11.72
N GLY A 141 9.38 16.14 -12.87
CA GLY A 141 8.02 16.21 -13.41
C GLY A 141 7.15 17.34 -12.83
N ILE A 142 7.46 17.84 -11.64
CA ILE A 142 6.80 19.00 -11.03
C ILE A 142 7.55 20.29 -11.41
N GLY A 143 8.88 20.23 -11.39
CA GLY A 143 9.83 21.30 -11.75
C GLY A 143 11.22 20.75 -12.08
N GLU A 144 12.16 21.66 -12.35
CA GLU A 144 13.56 21.35 -12.61
C GLU A 144 14.41 21.72 -11.40
N GLU A 145 15.16 20.74 -10.89
CA GLU A 145 16.17 20.93 -9.85
C GLU A 145 17.53 21.12 -10.53
N VAL A 146 18.23 22.20 -10.18
CA VAL A 146 19.53 22.53 -10.77
C VAL A 146 20.57 22.61 -9.66
N ALA A 147 21.49 21.64 -9.66
CA ALA A 147 22.69 21.65 -8.83
C ALA A 147 23.88 22.09 -9.68
N SER A 148 24.74 22.97 -9.16
CA SER A 148 25.98 23.37 -9.82
C SER A 148 27.13 23.25 -8.85
N SER A 149 28.23 22.65 -9.30
CA SER A 149 29.48 22.56 -8.56
C SER A 149 30.64 23.09 -9.40
N ASN A 150 31.58 23.75 -8.73
CA ASN A 150 32.80 24.26 -9.34
C ASN A 150 33.99 23.48 -8.79
N TYR A 151 34.92 23.11 -9.67
CA TYR A 151 36.18 22.48 -9.30
C TYR A 151 37.32 23.23 -9.99
N TYR A 152 38.34 23.60 -9.22
CA TYR A 152 39.45 24.43 -9.69
C TYR A 152 40.74 23.64 -9.78
N PHE A 153 41.52 23.84 -10.84
CA PHE A 153 42.82 23.18 -10.96
C PHE A 153 43.82 23.98 -11.82
N PRO A 154 45.13 23.93 -11.49
CA PRO A 154 46.17 24.51 -12.31
C PRO A 154 46.52 23.59 -13.49
N ASN A 155 46.75 24.15 -14.67
CA ASN A 155 47.27 23.41 -15.83
C ASN A 155 48.68 23.88 -16.16
N GLN A 156 49.68 23.00 -16.01
CA GLN A 156 51.10 23.23 -16.35
C GLN A 156 51.78 24.44 -15.66
N VAL A 157 51.12 25.08 -14.69
CA VAL A 157 51.61 26.31 -14.02
C VAL A 157 52.02 26.11 -12.57
N TRP A 158 51.47 25.10 -11.89
CA TRP A 158 51.69 24.91 -10.46
C TRP A 158 51.58 23.44 -10.08
N ASP A 159 52.52 22.97 -9.26
CA ASP A 159 52.53 21.59 -8.75
C ASP A 159 51.78 21.53 -7.42
N ILE A 160 50.65 20.82 -7.44
CA ILE A 160 49.83 20.59 -6.26
C ILE A 160 50.35 19.43 -5.40
N ILE A 161 51.27 18.61 -5.93
CA ILE A 161 51.75 17.42 -5.23
C ILE A 161 52.46 17.89 -3.94
N ASN A 162 51.89 17.51 -2.78
CA ASN A 162 52.26 17.91 -1.42
C ASN A 162 51.74 19.29 -0.91
N LYS A 163 50.70 19.86 -1.53
CA LYS A 163 50.02 21.08 -1.07
C LYS A 163 48.67 20.74 -0.40
N GLY A 164 48.27 21.51 0.61
CA GLY A 164 47.02 21.28 1.36
C GLY A 164 45.77 21.81 0.64
N GLY A 165 44.57 21.38 1.08
CA GLY A 165 43.29 21.82 0.49
C GLY A 165 42.96 23.32 0.67
N GLU A 166 43.72 24.01 1.53
CA GLU A 166 43.64 25.46 1.81
C GLU A 166 43.80 26.37 0.59
N TYR A 167 44.40 25.87 -0.50
CA TYR A 167 44.56 26.63 -1.74
C TYR A 167 43.31 26.63 -2.64
N GLY A 168 42.28 25.85 -2.30
CA GLY A 168 41.00 25.81 -3.03
C GLY A 168 41.10 25.25 -4.45
N VAL A 169 42.22 24.62 -4.80
CA VAL A 169 42.46 23.98 -6.10
C VAL A 169 42.84 22.52 -5.88
N GLY A 170 42.46 21.66 -6.81
CA GLY A 170 42.79 20.24 -6.81
C GLY A 170 43.69 19.85 -7.98
N ALA A 171 43.94 18.54 -8.10
CA ALA A 171 44.71 18.00 -9.22
C ALA A 171 44.03 18.30 -10.57
N PRO A 172 44.82 18.44 -11.66
CA PRO A 172 44.27 18.65 -12.99
C PRO A 172 43.20 17.60 -13.31
N PHE A 173 41.99 18.08 -13.62
CA PHE A 173 40.85 17.22 -13.96
C PHE A 173 40.34 17.63 -15.33
N THR A 174 40.89 17.01 -16.37
CA THR A 174 40.59 17.31 -17.77
C THR A 174 39.58 16.35 -18.40
N GLU A 175 39.21 15.29 -17.71
CA GLU A 175 38.33 14.25 -18.25
C GLU A 175 36.85 14.61 -18.14
N TYR A 176 36.06 14.20 -19.13
CA TYR A 176 34.61 14.28 -19.15
C TYR A 176 34.01 13.07 -18.44
N ILE A 177 34.27 12.95 -17.14
CA ILE A 177 33.68 11.89 -16.31
C ILE A 177 32.28 12.31 -15.86
N VAL A 178 31.30 11.47 -16.18
CA VAL A 178 29.90 11.55 -15.73
C VAL A 178 29.51 10.20 -15.13
N GLY A 179 28.77 10.22 -14.02
CA GLY A 179 28.38 9.00 -13.33
C GLY A 179 26.93 8.98 -12.84
N GLY A 180 26.56 7.88 -12.21
CA GLY A 180 25.25 7.67 -11.59
C GLY A 180 25.23 6.39 -10.77
N GLU A 181 24.08 6.12 -10.19
CA GLU A 181 23.81 4.93 -9.38
C GLU A 181 22.75 4.09 -10.07
N SER A 182 22.86 2.77 -9.96
CA SER A 182 21.84 1.84 -10.46
C SER A 182 21.60 0.73 -9.45
N LEU A 183 20.33 0.49 -9.12
CA LEU A 183 19.96 -0.58 -8.19
C LEU A 183 20.21 -1.95 -8.84
N LEU A 184 21.03 -2.77 -8.17
CA LEU A 184 21.31 -4.15 -8.51
C LEU A 184 20.47 -5.09 -7.63
N ALA A 185 19.75 -6.02 -8.27
CA ALA A 185 18.96 -7.02 -7.56
C ALA A 185 19.28 -8.45 -8.01
N GLY A 186 19.33 -9.39 -7.08
CA GLY A 186 19.44 -10.84 -7.34
C GLY A 186 18.06 -11.50 -7.45
N ILE A 187 17.91 -12.43 -8.38
CA ILE A 187 16.68 -13.21 -8.62
C ILE A 187 17.01 -14.69 -8.83
N ASP A 188 16.07 -15.60 -8.59
CA ASP A 188 16.15 -16.98 -9.11
C ASP A 188 15.58 -16.97 -10.54
N PRO A 189 16.40 -17.21 -11.58
CA PRO A 189 15.93 -17.11 -12.97
C PRO A 189 14.78 -18.06 -13.30
N GLU A 190 14.79 -19.29 -12.78
CA GLU A 190 13.74 -20.26 -13.10
C GLU A 190 12.40 -19.86 -12.45
N GLN A 191 12.45 -19.37 -11.22
CA GLN A 191 11.26 -18.96 -10.48
C GLN A 191 10.72 -17.61 -10.95
N GLU A 192 11.59 -16.65 -11.28
CA GLU A 192 11.19 -15.34 -11.79
C GLU A 192 10.57 -15.46 -13.19
N ALA A 193 11.11 -16.35 -14.05
CA ALA A 193 10.50 -16.68 -15.34
C ALA A 193 9.08 -17.24 -15.17
N LYS A 194 8.86 -18.15 -14.20
CA LYS A 194 7.51 -18.68 -13.91
C LYS A 194 6.56 -17.63 -13.34
N LEU A 195 7.06 -16.69 -12.54
CA LEU A 195 6.23 -15.69 -11.87
C LEU A 195 5.78 -14.56 -12.82
N VAL A 196 6.75 -13.89 -13.47
CA VAL A 196 6.51 -12.67 -14.26
C VAL A 196 6.82 -12.83 -15.75
N GLY A 197 7.28 -14.00 -16.19
CA GLY A 197 7.65 -14.24 -17.60
C GLY A 197 8.87 -13.44 -18.02
N LEU A 198 9.87 -13.33 -17.14
CA LEU A 198 11.07 -12.52 -17.39
C LEU A 198 11.89 -13.05 -18.59
N ASP A 199 11.89 -14.36 -18.82
CA ASP A 199 12.49 -15.03 -19.97
C ASP A 199 11.86 -14.60 -21.31
N GLU A 200 10.55 -14.41 -21.33
CA GLU A 200 9.80 -13.92 -22.51
C GLU A 200 9.92 -12.40 -22.70
N ALA A 201 10.36 -11.66 -21.69
CA ALA A 201 10.58 -10.22 -21.75
C ALA A 201 11.98 -9.82 -22.26
N ILE A 202 12.86 -10.80 -22.48
CA ILE A 202 14.19 -10.60 -23.08
C ILE A 202 14.04 -10.15 -24.53
N MET A 203 14.82 -9.14 -24.90
CA MET A 203 14.83 -8.57 -26.24
C MET A 203 15.76 -9.37 -27.16
N ASP A 204 15.31 -9.59 -28.40
CA ASP A 204 16.08 -10.19 -29.48
C ASP A 204 17.04 -9.15 -30.11
N LEU A 205 18.07 -8.77 -29.34
CA LEU A 205 19.11 -7.80 -29.73
C LEU A 205 20.48 -8.49 -29.76
N GLY A 206 20.99 -8.77 -30.96
CA GLY A 206 22.31 -9.33 -31.18
C GLY A 206 22.58 -10.66 -30.45
N THR A 207 23.36 -10.61 -29.36
CA THR A 207 23.70 -11.78 -28.52
C THR A 207 22.92 -11.87 -27.20
N SER A 208 21.95 -10.98 -27.00
CA SER A 208 21.09 -10.93 -25.82
C SER A 208 20.35 -12.25 -25.60
N ARG A 209 20.44 -12.80 -24.38
CA ARG A 209 19.79 -14.04 -23.95
C ARG A 209 19.41 -13.99 -22.47
N TYR A 210 18.61 -14.97 -22.06
CA TYR A 210 18.31 -15.21 -20.64
C TYR A 210 19.43 -16.03 -19.95
N PHE A 211 19.41 -16.07 -18.61
CA PHE A 211 20.34 -16.86 -17.79
C PHE A 211 20.29 -18.36 -18.16
N ASP A 212 21.45 -19.01 -18.12
CA ASP A 212 21.65 -20.45 -18.35
C ASP A 212 22.50 -21.07 -17.23
N ASP A 213 22.50 -22.41 -17.10
CA ASP A 213 23.18 -23.14 -16.01
C ASP A 213 24.71 -22.92 -15.98
N SER A 214 25.29 -22.40 -17.07
CA SER A 214 26.73 -22.08 -17.16
C SER A 214 27.09 -20.70 -16.59
N ASP A 215 26.10 -19.84 -16.37
CA ASP A 215 26.31 -18.50 -15.84
C ASP A 215 26.50 -18.59 -14.32
N SER A 216 27.69 -18.22 -13.85
CA SER A 216 28.04 -18.36 -12.43
C SER A 216 28.88 -17.20 -11.94
N TYR A 217 28.88 -17.02 -10.62
CA TYR A 217 29.74 -16.10 -9.93
C TYR A 217 31.20 -16.58 -9.95
N TYR A 218 32.14 -15.66 -10.18
CA TYR A 218 33.58 -15.92 -10.16
C TYR A 218 34.30 -14.82 -9.38
N PHE A 219 35.10 -15.21 -8.38
CA PHE A 219 35.98 -14.28 -7.67
C PHE A 219 37.40 -14.35 -8.22
N ASN A 220 37.91 -13.21 -8.70
CA ASN A 220 39.28 -13.11 -9.18
C ASN A 220 40.21 -12.68 -8.05
N GLU A 221 40.88 -13.64 -7.41
CA GLU A 221 41.82 -13.39 -6.31
C GLU A 221 42.97 -12.43 -6.68
N ALA A 222 43.37 -12.38 -7.96
CA ALA A 222 44.48 -11.52 -8.40
C ALA A 222 44.10 -10.05 -8.52
N THR A 223 42.83 -9.73 -8.81
CA THR A 223 42.35 -8.35 -8.99
C THR A 223 41.38 -7.91 -7.89
N GLY A 224 40.91 -8.83 -7.05
CA GLY A 224 39.85 -8.61 -6.06
C GLY A 224 38.47 -8.38 -6.68
N LEU A 225 38.30 -8.65 -7.98
CA LEU A 225 37.04 -8.40 -8.71
C LEU A 225 36.07 -9.56 -8.58
N ARG A 226 34.81 -9.21 -8.36
CA ARG A 226 33.67 -10.13 -8.28
C ARG A 226 32.93 -10.11 -9.62
N GLU A 227 33.08 -11.16 -10.42
CA GLU A 227 32.46 -11.31 -11.74
C GLU A 227 31.16 -12.11 -11.65
N PHE A 228 30.07 -11.62 -12.25
CA PHE A 228 28.77 -12.31 -12.26
C PHE A 228 27.90 -11.89 -13.45
N PRO A 229 26.99 -12.77 -13.92
CA PRO A 229 26.10 -12.49 -15.04
C PRO A 229 25.05 -11.42 -14.67
N ILE A 230 24.74 -10.52 -15.61
CA ILE A 230 23.66 -9.54 -15.48
C ILE A 230 22.78 -9.43 -16.72
N ILE A 231 21.48 -9.23 -16.50
CA ILE A 231 20.57 -8.66 -17.50
C ILE A 231 20.23 -7.22 -17.14
N VAL A 232 20.03 -6.38 -18.15
CA VAL A 232 19.88 -4.93 -17.97
C VAL A 232 18.50 -4.47 -18.44
N ASN A 233 17.91 -3.55 -17.68
CA ASN A 233 16.67 -2.88 -18.04
C ASN A 233 16.92 -1.83 -19.14
N GLN A 234 16.20 -1.92 -20.26
CA GLN A 234 16.39 -0.99 -21.38
C GLN A 234 15.79 0.42 -21.13
N ASN A 235 14.91 0.58 -20.14
CA ASN A 235 14.23 1.85 -19.90
C ASN A 235 14.94 2.67 -18.82
N SER A 236 15.30 3.92 -19.13
CA SER A 236 15.70 4.92 -18.14
C SER A 236 14.50 5.71 -17.65
N PHE A 237 14.32 5.82 -16.33
CA PHE A 237 13.19 6.54 -15.72
C PHE A 237 13.56 7.94 -15.21
N VAL A 238 14.86 8.28 -15.22
CA VAL A 238 15.40 9.53 -14.68
C VAL A 238 15.71 10.50 -15.81
N GLU A 239 15.04 11.65 -15.82
CA GLU A 239 15.31 12.74 -16.76
C GLU A 239 16.39 13.68 -16.21
N LYS A 240 17.65 13.32 -16.47
CA LYS A 240 18.84 14.07 -16.03
C LYS A 240 19.64 14.59 -17.22
N ILE A 241 20.14 15.83 -17.12
CA ILE A 241 21.11 16.42 -18.05
C ILE A 241 22.30 16.94 -17.23
N GLU A 242 23.51 16.57 -17.63
CA GLU A 242 24.75 17.09 -17.02
C GLU A 242 25.55 17.89 -18.04
N ASN A 243 25.85 19.14 -17.67
CA ASN A 243 26.69 20.05 -18.46
C ASN A 243 28.01 20.27 -17.74
N ILE A 244 29.13 19.96 -18.39
CA ILE A 244 30.49 20.21 -17.91
C ILE A 244 31.09 21.32 -18.76
N THR A 245 31.37 22.47 -18.16
CA THR A 245 31.99 23.62 -18.81
C THR A 245 33.38 23.86 -18.23
N TYR A 246 34.39 23.96 -19.09
CA TYR A 246 35.74 24.35 -18.71
C TYR A 246 35.96 25.83 -19.00
N GLU A 247 36.38 26.58 -17.99
CA GLU A 247 36.66 28.01 -18.09
C GLU A 247 38.09 28.29 -17.64
N ARG A 248 38.83 29.12 -18.37
CA ARG A 248 40.14 29.62 -17.93
C ARG A 248 39.95 30.90 -17.15
N LEU A 249 40.39 30.93 -15.90
CA LEU A 249 40.25 32.11 -15.04
C LEU A 249 41.20 33.23 -15.49
N HIS A 250 40.73 34.48 -15.41
CA HIS A 250 41.52 35.67 -15.74
C HIS A 250 42.56 36.01 -14.66
N ILE A 251 43.42 35.05 -14.33
CA ILE A 251 44.52 35.18 -13.39
C ILE A 251 45.82 34.96 -14.17
N SER A 252 46.72 35.93 -14.14
CA SER A 252 48.00 35.86 -14.83
C SER A 252 49.03 35.04 -14.03
N ILE A 253 48.84 33.72 -14.02
CA ILE A 253 49.71 32.75 -13.38
C ILE A 253 50.65 32.07 -14.39
N ASN A 254 51.91 31.89 -14.00
CA ASN A 254 52.96 31.20 -14.75
C ASN A 254 53.92 30.50 -13.77
N LEU A 255 54.84 29.68 -14.29
CA LEU A 255 55.79 28.92 -13.46
C LEU A 255 56.66 29.79 -12.51
N ASP A 256 56.94 31.04 -12.89
CA ASP A 256 57.79 31.94 -12.10
C ASP A 256 57.06 32.61 -10.92
N ASN A 257 55.74 32.82 -11.04
CA ASN A 257 54.93 33.55 -10.06
C ASN A 257 53.84 32.69 -9.38
N ALA A 258 53.75 31.40 -9.71
CA ALA A 258 52.67 30.52 -9.26
C ALA A 258 52.58 30.38 -7.74
N ASN A 259 53.70 30.26 -7.03
CA ASN A 259 53.67 30.13 -5.57
C ASN A 259 53.14 31.39 -4.87
N ASP A 260 53.55 32.57 -5.33
CA ASP A 260 53.11 33.85 -4.75
C ASP A 260 51.62 34.09 -5.00
N ILE A 261 51.14 33.78 -6.21
CA ILE A 261 49.72 33.90 -6.57
C ILE A 261 48.86 32.89 -5.80
N MET A 262 49.32 31.66 -5.66
CA MET A 262 48.56 30.65 -4.93
C MET A 262 48.52 30.93 -3.42
N GLU A 263 49.58 31.51 -2.84
CA GLU A 263 49.51 31.99 -1.46
C GLU A 263 48.51 33.16 -1.31
N GLU A 264 48.45 34.06 -2.29
CA GLU A 264 47.43 35.11 -2.34
C GLU A 264 46.00 34.54 -2.48
N VAL A 265 45.81 33.47 -3.26
CA VAL A 265 44.52 32.76 -3.39
C VAL A 265 44.12 32.15 -2.05
N LYS A 266 45.05 31.49 -1.35
CA LYS A 266 44.84 30.93 -0.01
C LYS A 266 44.46 32.01 1.00
N GLU A 267 45.20 33.12 1.06
CA GLU A 267 44.90 34.24 1.98
C GLU A 267 43.53 34.86 1.74
N LYS A 268 43.04 34.83 0.49
CA LYS A 268 41.71 35.34 0.11
C LYS A 268 40.56 34.34 0.28
N GLY A 269 40.84 33.15 0.79
CA GLY A 269 39.81 32.13 1.05
C GLY A 269 39.64 31.10 -0.07
N GLY A 270 40.68 30.84 -0.86
CA GLY A 270 40.76 29.69 -1.75
C GLY A 270 39.66 29.63 -2.80
N ASP A 271 38.86 28.57 -2.77
CA ASP A 271 37.75 28.29 -3.69
C ASP A 271 36.71 29.41 -3.71
N SER A 272 36.38 29.97 -2.54
CA SER A 272 35.45 31.09 -2.38
C SER A 272 35.93 32.35 -3.10
N TYR A 273 37.25 32.57 -3.18
CA TYR A 273 37.82 33.65 -3.97
C TYR A 273 37.75 33.34 -5.47
N LEU A 274 38.11 32.12 -5.86
CA LEU A 274 38.10 31.68 -7.27
C LEU A 274 36.70 31.70 -7.90
N ASP A 275 35.64 31.48 -7.11
CA ASP A 275 34.25 31.66 -7.53
C ASP A 275 33.93 33.09 -8.01
N THR A 276 34.61 34.10 -7.45
CA THR A 276 34.40 35.51 -7.83
C THR A 276 35.14 35.94 -9.09
N VAL A 277 36.08 35.12 -9.57
CA VAL A 277 36.94 35.46 -10.71
C VAL A 277 36.22 35.12 -12.01
N GLU A 278 36.23 36.09 -12.95
CA GLU A 278 35.71 35.88 -14.30
C GLU A 278 36.64 34.94 -15.10
N GLY A 279 36.05 34.08 -15.93
CA GLY A 279 36.78 33.16 -16.79
C GLY A 279 36.27 33.15 -18.22
N GLU A 280 37.13 32.72 -19.14
CA GLU A 280 36.83 32.51 -20.55
C GLU A 280 36.43 31.04 -20.78
N VAL A 281 35.24 30.81 -21.37
CA VAL A 281 34.77 29.45 -21.69
C VAL A 281 35.62 28.84 -22.80
N ILE A 282 36.23 27.71 -22.51
CA ILE A 282 37.09 26.96 -23.43
C ILE A 282 36.29 25.87 -24.15
N ASP A 283 35.55 25.07 -23.39
CA ASP A 283 34.69 24.01 -23.94
C ASP A 283 33.46 23.78 -23.06
N THR A 284 32.41 23.22 -23.65
CA THR A 284 31.19 22.80 -22.94
C THR A 284 30.70 21.48 -23.50
N PHE A 285 30.67 20.47 -22.63
CA PHE A 285 30.15 19.14 -22.91
C PHE A 285 28.80 18.96 -22.23
N SER A 286 27.83 18.36 -22.92
CA SER A 286 26.49 18.10 -22.42
C SER A 286 26.10 16.67 -22.75
N VAL A 287 25.63 15.93 -21.74
CA VAL A 287 25.17 14.55 -21.90
C VAL A 287 23.96 14.29 -21.03
N THR A 288 23.05 13.44 -21.50
CA THR A 288 21.90 13.00 -20.72
C THR A 288 22.27 11.83 -19.79
N GLY A 289 21.53 11.66 -18.70
CA GLY A 289 21.68 10.50 -17.81
C GLY A 289 21.41 9.18 -18.52
N GLU A 290 20.45 9.17 -19.46
CA GLU A 290 20.16 8.03 -20.31
C GLU A 290 21.35 7.68 -21.20
N GLU A 291 21.90 8.62 -21.99
CA GLU A 291 23.09 8.39 -22.80
C GLU A 291 24.30 7.95 -21.97
N THR A 292 24.43 8.48 -20.75
CA THR A 292 25.47 8.06 -19.80
C THR A 292 25.32 6.60 -19.43
N PHE A 293 24.14 6.15 -19.01
CA PHE A 293 23.88 4.76 -18.64
C PHE A 293 24.02 3.82 -19.85
N GLN A 294 23.52 4.22 -21.03
CA GLN A 294 23.68 3.46 -22.27
C GLN A 294 25.15 3.27 -22.64
N THR A 295 25.96 4.33 -22.53
CA THR A 295 27.39 4.29 -22.82
C THR A 295 28.15 3.46 -21.79
N PHE A 296 27.78 3.58 -20.51
CA PHE A 296 28.33 2.76 -19.43
C PHE A 296 28.14 1.27 -19.73
N VAL A 297 26.90 0.86 -19.98
CA VAL A 297 26.59 -0.53 -20.30
C VAL A 297 27.29 -0.93 -21.59
N SER A 298 27.29 -0.10 -22.64
CA SER A 298 27.96 -0.47 -23.89
C SER A 298 29.47 -0.71 -23.72
N ARG A 299 30.16 0.13 -22.93
CA ARG A 299 31.60 -0.01 -22.66
C ARG A 299 31.93 -1.15 -21.72
N MET A 300 31.10 -1.38 -20.71
CA MET A 300 31.26 -2.49 -19.78
C MET A 300 31.08 -3.84 -20.48
N THR A 301 30.11 -3.91 -21.39
CA THR A 301 29.65 -5.16 -22.00
C THR A 301 30.32 -5.46 -23.32
N GLY A 302 30.92 -4.44 -23.96
CA GLY A 302 31.45 -4.55 -25.31
C GLY A 302 30.36 -4.78 -26.35
N VAL A 303 29.12 -4.37 -26.06
CA VAL A 303 27.94 -4.56 -26.93
C VAL A 303 27.21 -3.23 -27.09
N ASP A 304 26.81 -2.88 -28.31
CA ASP A 304 26.05 -1.66 -28.57
C ASP A 304 24.63 -1.75 -27.98
N TRP A 305 24.25 -0.75 -27.19
CA TRP A 305 22.94 -0.69 -26.52
C TRP A 305 21.74 -0.78 -27.47
N ASN A 306 21.84 -0.22 -28.68
CA ASN A 306 20.72 -0.12 -29.62
C ASN A 306 20.66 -1.31 -30.58
N THR A 307 21.80 -1.85 -30.99
CA THR A 307 21.86 -2.91 -32.00
C THR A 307 22.14 -4.29 -31.41
N GLY A 308 22.70 -4.38 -30.21
CA GLY A 308 23.16 -5.64 -29.61
C GLY A 308 24.40 -6.23 -30.30
N GLU A 309 25.03 -5.50 -31.23
CA GLU A 309 26.25 -5.95 -31.91
C GLU A 309 27.49 -5.75 -31.02
N VAL A 310 28.46 -6.67 -31.12
CA VAL A 310 29.72 -6.56 -30.38
C VAL A 310 30.51 -5.34 -30.89
N ILE A 311 30.87 -4.44 -29.98
CA ILE A 311 31.73 -3.30 -30.24
C ILE A 311 33.17 -3.83 -30.33
N ASP A 312 33.78 -3.69 -31.50
CA ASP A 312 35.19 -4.03 -31.73
C ASP A 312 36.06 -3.01 -30.99
N LEU A 313 36.42 -3.31 -29.73
CA LEU A 313 37.24 -2.43 -28.88
C LEU A 313 38.73 -2.41 -29.30
N GLU A 314 39.11 -2.99 -30.44
CA GLU A 314 40.51 -3.13 -30.88
C GLU A 314 41.12 -1.95 -31.65
N GLU A 315 40.41 -0.85 -31.97
CA GLU A 315 41.01 0.27 -32.71
C GLU A 315 40.63 1.65 -32.18
N LYS A 316 41.27 2.06 -31.08
CA LYS A 316 41.86 3.40 -30.85
C LYS A 316 42.36 3.52 -29.41
N GLU A 317 43.65 3.28 -29.21
CA GLU A 317 44.57 4.26 -28.61
C GLU A 317 45.98 3.66 -28.57
N SER A 318 46.71 3.85 -29.67
CA SER A 318 48.16 3.79 -29.66
C SER A 318 48.69 5.02 -28.91
N VAL A 319 48.67 4.98 -27.58
CA VAL A 319 49.45 5.89 -26.74
C VAL A 319 50.80 5.20 -26.47
N GLY A 320 51.88 5.92 -26.71
CA GLY A 320 53.24 5.37 -26.81
C GLY A 320 53.70 4.61 -25.56
N GLU A 321 54.58 3.63 -25.78
CA GLU A 321 55.35 2.94 -24.74
C GLU A 321 55.90 3.94 -23.70
N GLY A 322 55.37 3.91 -22.48
CA GLY A 322 55.92 4.67 -21.35
C GLY A 322 54.93 5.39 -20.42
N GLN A 323 53.63 5.44 -20.74
CA GLN A 323 52.62 5.89 -19.77
C GLN A 323 51.93 4.69 -19.12
N LEU A 324 52.11 4.57 -17.80
CA LEU A 324 51.31 3.68 -16.96
C LEU A 324 49.83 3.96 -17.24
N ARG A 325 49.05 2.92 -17.52
CA ARG A 325 47.58 2.99 -17.59
C ARG A 325 47.08 3.79 -16.39
N SER A 326 46.26 4.81 -16.62
CA SER A 326 45.49 5.39 -15.52
C SER A 326 44.58 4.27 -14.98
N PRO A 327 44.49 4.03 -13.67
CA PRO A 327 43.59 3.03 -13.07
C PRO A 327 42.09 3.24 -13.41
N ILE A 328 41.76 4.33 -14.10
CA ILE A 328 40.42 4.81 -14.44
C ILE A 328 39.82 4.05 -15.65
N ASP A 329 40.62 3.29 -16.41
CA ASP A 329 40.11 2.44 -17.51
C ASP A 329 39.49 1.11 -17.04
N GLU A 330 39.68 0.74 -15.77
CA GLU A 330 38.96 -0.37 -15.16
C GLU A 330 37.70 0.19 -14.48
N ASN A 331 36.56 0.13 -15.19
CA ASN A 331 35.21 0.52 -14.73
C ASN A 331 34.78 -0.28 -13.48
N VAL A 332 35.39 -0.01 -12.33
CA VAL A 332 35.11 -0.71 -11.08
C VAL A 332 33.87 -0.10 -10.48
N THR A 333 32.75 -0.78 -10.64
CA THR A 333 31.49 -0.42 -10.00
C THR A 333 31.47 -0.98 -8.59
N GLY A 334 31.69 -0.14 -7.58
CA GLY A 334 31.49 -0.52 -6.18
C GLY A 334 30.01 -0.51 -5.84
N ILE A 335 29.56 -1.43 -4.97
CA ILE A 335 28.24 -1.31 -4.33
C ILE A 335 28.45 -0.51 -3.06
N VAL A 336 28.02 0.75 -3.08
CA VAL A 336 28.30 1.70 -1.99
C VAL A 336 27.20 1.68 -0.94
N PHE A 337 25.96 1.61 -1.41
CA PHE A 337 24.77 1.87 -0.60
C PHE A 337 23.80 0.70 -0.61
N ARG A 338 23.25 0.37 0.56
CA ARG A 338 22.16 -0.60 0.70
C ARG A 338 20.80 0.13 0.62
N PRO A 339 19.76 -0.52 0.11
CA PRO A 339 18.42 0.05 0.14
C PRO A 339 17.88 0.08 1.58
N SER A 340 17.14 1.13 1.90
CA SER A 340 16.48 1.30 3.19
C SER A 340 15.02 1.70 3.00
N PRO A 341 14.13 1.37 3.95
CA PRO A 341 12.69 1.65 3.86
C PRO A 341 12.39 3.14 4.07
N LEU A 342 11.17 3.56 3.73
CA LEU A 342 10.67 4.91 4.00
C LEU A 342 9.82 4.91 5.27
N GLU A 343 10.06 5.86 6.16
CA GLU A 343 9.26 6.01 7.38
C GLU A 343 8.06 6.93 7.16
N TYR A 344 6.91 6.50 7.69
CA TYR A 344 5.65 7.22 7.59
C TYR A 344 5.06 7.51 8.97
N ARG A 345 4.37 8.64 9.07
CA ARG A 345 3.54 8.99 10.23
C ARG A 345 2.11 9.31 9.79
N GLU A 346 1.12 8.85 10.57
CA GLU A 346 -0.28 9.20 10.31
C GLU A 346 -0.53 10.70 10.51
N ILE A 347 -1.26 11.31 9.57
CA ILE A 347 -1.70 12.71 9.66
C ILE A 347 -3.15 12.85 9.20
N SER A 348 -3.82 13.93 9.58
CA SER A 348 -5.18 14.21 9.15
C SER A 348 -5.24 14.73 7.72
N SER A 349 -6.13 14.17 6.91
CA SER A 349 -6.30 14.59 5.51
C SER A 349 -7.02 15.93 5.43
N PRO A 350 -6.54 16.91 4.62
CA PRO A 350 -7.25 18.16 4.36
C PRO A 350 -8.61 17.93 3.70
N TYR A 351 -8.75 16.82 2.98
CA TYR A 351 -9.96 16.40 2.27
C TYR A 351 -10.25 14.92 2.55
N ALA A 352 -10.53 14.60 3.81
CA ALA A 352 -10.85 13.24 4.25
C ALA A 352 -12.02 12.59 3.49
N GLU A 353 -12.90 13.39 2.88
CA GLU A 353 -14.01 12.89 2.03
C GLU A 353 -13.51 12.18 0.75
N ARG A 354 -12.38 12.60 0.19
CA ARG A 354 -11.77 12.00 -1.01
C ARG A 354 -10.62 11.08 -0.67
N TRP A 355 -9.79 11.48 0.29
CA TRP A 355 -8.60 10.74 0.72
C TRP A 355 -8.69 10.49 2.22
N PRO A 356 -9.28 9.37 2.65
CA PRO A 356 -9.44 9.07 4.07
C PRO A 356 -8.13 8.66 4.75
N TYR A 357 -7.16 8.16 3.98
CA TYR A 357 -5.83 7.81 4.47
C TYR A 357 -4.82 8.86 4.02
N SER A 358 -4.12 9.45 5.00
CA SER A 358 -3.04 10.37 4.75
C SER A 358 -1.87 10.15 5.70
N TYR A 359 -0.67 10.19 5.14
CA TYR A 359 0.58 9.97 5.84
C TYR A 359 1.57 11.09 5.54
N GLN A 360 2.54 11.30 6.42
CA GLN A 360 3.69 12.17 6.20
C GLN A 360 4.93 11.30 6.05
N ALA A 361 5.74 11.54 5.02
CA ALA A 361 7.09 10.98 4.96
C ALA A 361 7.96 11.66 6.03
N VAL A 362 8.62 10.87 6.87
CA VAL A 362 9.46 11.36 7.96
C VAL A 362 10.90 11.49 7.46
N PRO A 363 11.50 12.70 7.43
CA PRO A 363 12.90 12.86 7.10
C PRO A 363 13.82 12.28 8.17
N VAL A 364 14.90 11.65 7.73
CA VAL A 364 16.00 11.18 8.56
C VAL A 364 17.08 12.26 8.60
N GLN A 365 17.52 12.62 9.80
CA GLN A 365 18.65 13.53 9.99
C GLN A 365 19.94 12.73 10.10
N ASN A 366 20.82 12.84 9.11
CA ASN A 366 22.08 12.07 9.10
C ASN A 366 23.15 12.75 9.96
N GLY A 367 23.97 11.93 10.63
CA GLY A 367 25.08 12.34 11.51
C GLY A 367 26.39 12.64 10.77
N GLU A 368 27.45 12.89 11.55
CA GLU A 368 28.81 13.13 11.02
C GLU A 368 29.50 11.85 10.53
N ASP A 369 29.09 10.71 11.08
CA ASP A 369 29.51 9.35 10.75
C ASP A 369 29.06 8.92 9.34
N THR A 370 27.97 9.49 8.85
CA THR A 370 27.48 9.25 7.48
C THR A 370 28.49 9.74 6.44
N ILE A 371 28.77 8.94 5.41
CA ILE A 371 29.78 9.23 4.38
C ILE A 371 29.14 9.89 3.14
N GLY A 372 29.92 10.72 2.44
CA GLY A 372 29.56 11.23 1.12
C GLY A 372 28.64 12.44 1.17
N ILE A 373 27.71 12.51 0.20
CA ILE A 373 26.85 13.69 -0.02
C ILE A 373 25.75 13.86 1.04
N TYR A 374 25.47 12.83 1.84
CA TYR A 374 24.40 12.78 2.85
C TYR A 374 24.85 13.20 4.26
N ARG A 375 26.17 13.36 4.50
CA ARG A 375 26.70 13.79 5.79
C ARG A 375 26.09 15.09 6.25
N ASN A 376 25.60 15.15 7.50
CA ASN A 376 24.98 16.32 8.11
C ASN A 376 23.81 16.91 7.29
N LYS A 377 23.15 16.09 6.46
CA LYS A 377 22.00 16.48 5.65
C LYS A 377 20.78 15.62 5.98
N GLU A 378 19.61 16.14 5.66
CA GLU A 378 18.36 15.40 5.72
C GLU A 378 18.18 14.55 4.45
N SER A 379 17.69 13.33 4.61
CA SER A 379 17.27 12.42 3.53
C SER A 379 15.91 11.80 3.84
N PHE A 380 15.19 11.28 2.85
CA PHE A 380 13.92 10.58 3.11
C PHE A 380 14.12 9.16 3.61
N ARG A 381 15.29 8.60 3.35
CA ARG A 381 15.67 7.22 3.70
C ARG A 381 17.04 7.26 4.35
N GLU A 382 17.28 6.34 5.28
CA GLU A 382 18.56 6.26 5.98
C GLU A 382 19.65 5.73 5.03
N PRO A 383 20.76 6.45 4.83
CA PRO A 383 21.85 6.01 3.99
C PRO A 383 22.70 4.96 4.68
N VAL A 384 22.54 3.69 4.28
CA VAL A 384 23.27 2.56 4.86
C VAL A 384 24.40 2.16 3.93
N LEU A 385 25.63 2.16 4.43
CA LEU A 385 26.80 1.72 3.66
C LEU A 385 26.88 0.20 3.56
N MET A 386 27.44 -0.28 2.45
CA MET A 386 27.65 -1.72 2.25
C MET A 386 28.72 -2.29 3.20
N ALA A 387 29.75 -1.51 3.51
CA ALA A 387 30.85 -1.82 4.43
C ALA A 387 31.33 -0.55 5.16
N GLU A 388 31.95 -0.70 6.33
CA GLU A 388 32.46 0.41 7.15
C GLU A 388 33.69 1.09 6.53
N GLU A 389 34.58 0.31 5.91
CA GLU A 389 35.79 0.83 5.24
C GLU A 389 35.68 0.76 3.71
N PHE A 390 36.21 1.78 3.02
CA PHE A 390 36.18 1.86 1.56
C PHE A 390 36.92 0.69 0.87
N VAL A 391 37.95 0.15 1.52
CA VAL A 391 38.73 -0.99 1.02
C VAL A 391 37.94 -2.30 1.03
N ASP A 392 36.92 -2.40 1.89
CA ASP A 392 36.08 -3.59 2.05
C ASP A 392 34.85 -3.56 1.14
N LEU A 393 34.63 -2.46 0.42
CA LEU A 393 33.53 -2.36 -0.54
C LEU A 393 33.69 -3.41 -1.64
N PRO A 394 32.62 -4.17 -1.95
CA PRO A 394 32.70 -5.22 -2.96
C PRO A 394 32.93 -4.59 -4.33
N ARG A 395 34.12 -4.80 -4.89
CA ARG A 395 34.47 -4.42 -6.25
C ARG A 395 33.86 -5.43 -7.21
N ILE A 396 32.88 -4.99 -8.01
CA ILE A 396 32.19 -5.88 -8.94
C ILE A 396 32.62 -5.62 -10.38
N LYS A 397 32.51 -6.66 -11.21
CA LYS A 397 32.68 -6.59 -12.66
C LYS A 397 31.51 -7.36 -13.29
N PRO A 398 30.41 -6.67 -13.61
CA PRO A 398 29.24 -7.30 -14.20
C PRO A 398 29.54 -7.85 -15.60
N ASN A 399 29.13 -9.08 -15.87
CA ASN A 399 29.20 -9.71 -17.19
C ASN A 399 27.80 -9.69 -17.82
N TRP A 400 27.60 -8.88 -18.84
CA TRP A 400 26.29 -8.81 -19.49
C TRP A 400 25.96 -10.05 -20.30
N ILE A 401 24.68 -10.45 -20.20
CA ILE A 401 24.13 -11.57 -20.96
C ILE A 401 22.86 -11.18 -21.75
N GLY A 402 22.15 -10.10 -21.42
CA GLY A 402 20.97 -9.69 -22.18
C GLY A 402 20.27 -8.41 -21.72
N PHE A 403 19.36 -7.92 -22.56
CA PHE A 403 18.45 -6.80 -22.28
C PHE A 403 17.02 -7.29 -22.13
N TYR A 404 16.26 -6.71 -21.19
CA TYR A 404 14.83 -6.95 -21.05
C TYR A 404 14.04 -5.64 -21.04
N ASP A 405 12.78 -5.71 -21.50
CA ASP A 405 11.83 -4.60 -21.42
C ASP A 405 10.74 -4.93 -20.39
N PRO A 406 10.66 -4.19 -19.27
CA PRO A 406 9.60 -4.35 -18.26
C PRO A 406 8.18 -4.29 -18.83
N SER A 407 7.97 -3.64 -19.98
CA SER A 407 6.66 -3.55 -20.65
C SER A 407 6.18 -4.90 -21.19
N ASN A 408 7.08 -5.86 -21.42
CA ASN A 408 6.76 -7.18 -21.95
C ASN A 408 6.50 -8.24 -20.87
N LEU A 409 6.69 -7.91 -19.59
CA LEU A 409 6.40 -8.81 -18.46
C LEU A 409 4.91 -9.20 -18.40
N LYS A 410 4.64 -10.42 -17.94
CA LYS A 410 3.29 -11.00 -17.75
C LYS A 410 2.61 -10.51 -16.47
N ILE A 411 2.63 -9.21 -16.24
CA ILE A 411 2.02 -8.53 -15.10
C ILE A 411 0.83 -7.71 -15.56
N SER A 412 -0.08 -7.37 -14.64
CA SER A 412 -1.25 -6.56 -15.00
C SER A 412 -0.84 -5.17 -15.51
N LYS A 413 -1.54 -4.69 -16.54
CA LYS A 413 -1.34 -3.36 -17.16
C LYS A 413 -2.56 -2.45 -17.01
N ASP A 414 -3.64 -2.93 -16.40
CA ASP A 414 -4.86 -2.14 -16.17
C ASP A 414 -4.71 -1.36 -14.85
N PRO A 415 -4.74 -0.02 -14.85
CA PRO A 415 -4.55 0.82 -13.66
C PRO A 415 -5.50 0.53 -12.49
N THR A 416 -6.64 -0.12 -12.75
CA THR A 416 -7.63 -0.50 -11.71
C THR A 416 -7.29 -1.82 -11.00
N THR A 417 -6.33 -2.56 -11.54
CA THR A 417 -5.87 -3.87 -11.07
C THR A 417 -4.35 -3.93 -10.89
N GLU A 418 -3.66 -2.92 -11.40
CA GLU A 418 -2.24 -2.71 -11.25
C GLU A 418 -1.94 -2.49 -9.77
N LEU A 419 -1.29 -3.47 -9.16
CA LEU A 419 -0.78 -3.34 -7.81
C LEU A 419 0.60 -2.69 -7.89
N PRO A 420 0.85 -1.57 -7.22
CA PRO A 420 2.17 -0.93 -7.10
C PRO A 420 3.10 -1.70 -6.17
N MET A 421 3.12 -3.03 -6.29
CA MET A 421 4.00 -3.96 -5.58
C MET A 421 5.00 -4.61 -6.54
N GLU A 422 5.02 -4.17 -7.80
CA GLU A 422 5.88 -4.67 -8.86
C GLU A 422 7.24 -3.98 -8.81
N THR A 423 8.27 -4.73 -8.42
CA THR A 423 9.64 -4.22 -8.32
C THR A 423 10.20 -3.67 -9.64
N TYR A 424 9.70 -4.13 -10.79
CA TYR A 424 10.22 -3.77 -12.13
C TYR A 424 9.61 -2.49 -12.72
N ARG A 425 8.76 -1.77 -11.98
CA ARG A 425 8.15 -0.52 -12.42
C ARG A 425 8.49 0.63 -11.48
N PRO A 426 8.65 1.87 -11.98
CA PRO A 426 8.82 3.02 -11.12
C PRO A 426 7.53 3.27 -10.31
N ALA A 427 7.70 3.73 -9.07
CA ALA A 427 6.57 4.10 -8.23
C ALA A 427 5.82 5.28 -8.88
N SER A 428 4.49 5.20 -8.95
CA SER A 428 3.66 6.29 -9.48
C SER A 428 3.21 7.22 -8.35
N ALA A 429 3.32 8.52 -8.60
CA ALA A 429 2.96 9.58 -7.68
C ALA A 429 2.41 10.78 -8.44
N GLU A 430 1.27 11.31 -8.01
CA GLU A 430 0.65 12.50 -8.60
C GLU A 430 0.67 13.64 -7.60
N PHE A 431 1.26 14.77 -7.98
CA PHE A 431 1.20 16.01 -7.23
C PHE A 431 -0.18 16.64 -7.36
N VAL A 432 -0.96 16.63 -6.27
CA VAL A 432 -2.39 16.98 -6.29
C VAL A 432 -2.71 18.26 -5.51
N MET A 433 -1.93 18.63 -4.49
CA MET A 433 -2.14 19.88 -3.75
C MET A 433 -0.81 20.50 -3.29
N ASP A 434 -0.75 21.83 -3.29
CA ASP A 434 0.38 22.56 -2.70
C ASP A 434 0.39 22.44 -1.17
N LYS A 435 1.47 22.94 -0.53
CA LYS A 435 1.63 22.88 0.93
C LYS A 435 0.54 23.63 1.69
N GLU A 436 -0.08 24.66 1.10
CA GLU A 436 -1.21 25.38 1.67
C GLU A 436 -2.56 24.63 1.53
N GLY A 437 -2.56 23.48 0.85
CA GLY A 437 -3.74 22.65 0.62
C GLY A 437 -4.59 23.10 -0.57
N ASN A 438 -4.07 23.95 -1.46
CA ASN A 438 -4.77 24.32 -2.68
C ASN A 438 -4.60 23.23 -3.76
N PRO A 439 -5.67 22.84 -4.46
CA PRO A 439 -5.61 21.79 -5.46
C PRO A 439 -4.85 22.22 -6.72
N ILE A 440 -4.02 21.32 -7.23
CA ILE A 440 -3.28 21.43 -8.48
C ILE A 440 -4.09 20.74 -9.59
N ASN A 441 -4.43 21.48 -10.65
CA ASN A 441 -5.23 20.95 -11.76
C ASN A 441 -4.68 21.44 -13.12
N PRO A 442 -4.27 20.54 -14.04
CA PRO A 442 -4.23 19.08 -13.87
C PRO A 442 -3.17 18.63 -12.86
N PRO A 443 -3.38 17.49 -12.15
CA PRO A 443 -2.31 16.86 -11.38
C PRO A 443 -1.07 16.64 -12.23
N LYS A 444 0.11 16.82 -11.64
CA LYS A 444 1.39 16.56 -12.31
C LYS A 444 1.97 15.24 -11.82
N GLN A 445 2.56 14.44 -12.70
CA GLN A 445 3.22 13.21 -12.30
C GLN A 445 4.62 13.52 -11.74
N LEU A 446 4.91 13.02 -10.54
CA LEU A 446 6.26 13.05 -9.97
C LEU A 446 7.10 11.94 -10.61
N LYS A 447 8.33 12.26 -10.99
CA LYS A 447 9.32 11.35 -11.56
C LYS A 447 10.47 11.13 -10.58
N PRO A 448 11.13 9.95 -10.62
CA PRO A 448 12.32 9.71 -9.80
C PRO A 448 13.48 10.63 -10.22
N THR A 449 14.35 10.94 -9.26
CA THR A 449 15.48 11.85 -9.43
C THR A 449 16.81 11.13 -9.69
N GLY A 450 16.84 9.80 -9.58
CA GLY A 450 18.07 9.01 -9.65
C GLY A 450 18.92 9.05 -8.38
N ASP A 451 18.37 9.59 -7.27
CA ASP A 451 18.98 9.55 -5.95
C ASP A 451 18.38 8.36 -5.16
N PRO A 452 19.21 7.39 -4.73
CA PRO A 452 18.79 6.22 -3.96
C PRO A 452 17.91 6.51 -2.74
N TYR A 453 18.14 7.65 -2.09
CA TYR A 453 17.51 8.01 -0.81
C TYR A 453 16.48 9.13 -0.95
N SER A 454 16.01 9.35 -2.18
CA SER A 454 14.87 10.22 -2.49
C SER A 454 13.52 9.56 -2.14
N PHE A 455 12.44 10.34 -2.25
CA PHE A 455 11.08 9.88 -1.95
C PHE A 455 10.62 8.73 -2.87
N LEU A 456 10.90 8.84 -4.17
CA LEU A 456 10.63 7.77 -5.15
C LEU A 456 11.90 6.98 -5.43
N THR A 457 11.80 5.66 -5.30
CA THR A 457 12.88 4.72 -5.68
C THR A 457 12.76 4.33 -7.14
N ASP A 458 13.92 4.21 -7.80
CA ASP A 458 14.02 3.61 -9.12
C ASP A 458 13.87 2.08 -9.06
N PRO A 459 13.26 1.45 -10.08
CA PRO A 459 13.29 0.00 -10.21
C PRO A 459 14.73 -0.49 -10.47
N PRO A 460 15.05 -1.77 -10.19
CA PRO A 460 16.35 -2.33 -10.51
C PRO A 460 16.73 -2.10 -11.98
N GLY A 461 17.90 -1.50 -12.19
CA GLY A 461 18.47 -1.29 -13.52
C GLY A 461 19.25 -2.50 -14.02
N MET A 462 19.76 -3.32 -13.08
CA MET A 462 20.49 -4.55 -13.35
C MET A 462 19.95 -5.68 -12.50
N LEU A 463 19.79 -6.87 -13.09
CA LEU A 463 19.40 -8.09 -12.38
C LEU A 463 20.51 -9.14 -12.51
N THR A 464 20.81 -9.83 -11.42
CA THR A 464 21.75 -10.96 -11.34
C THR A 464 21.10 -12.15 -10.63
N THR A 465 21.84 -13.22 -10.33
CA THR A 465 21.31 -14.42 -9.68
C THR A 465 21.39 -14.35 -8.15
N ILE A 466 20.60 -15.16 -7.44
CA ILE A 466 20.66 -15.25 -5.96
C ILE A 466 22.04 -15.75 -5.49
N GLU A 467 22.69 -16.64 -6.24
CA GLU A 467 24.03 -17.13 -5.89
C GLU A 467 25.06 -16.00 -5.91
N ALA A 468 24.95 -15.06 -6.85
CA ALA A 468 25.78 -13.86 -6.86
C ALA A 468 25.44 -12.93 -5.68
N ALA A 469 24.15 -12.82 -5.32
CA ALA A 469 23.70 -12.03 -4.18
C ALA A 469 24.23 -12.59 -2.85
N GLU A 470 24.21 -13.90 -2.65
CA GLU A 470 24.77 -14.59 -1.47
C GLU A 470 26.25 -14.28 -1.29
N MET A 471 27.03 -14.33 -2.38
CA MET A 471 28.45 -14.01 -2.33
C MET A 471 28.71 -12.53 -1.98
N LEU A 472 27.80 -11.61 -2.33
CA LEU A 472 27.94 -10.18 -2.12
C LEU A 472 27.43 -9.71 -0.74
N LEU A 473 26.29 -10.24 -0.29
CA LEU A 473 25.60 -9.82 0.94
C LEU A 473 25.88 -10.73 2.15
N GLY A 474 26.35 -11.96 1.94
CA GLY A 474 26.59 -12.95 2.99
C GLY A 474 25.41 -13.93 3.16
N ASP A 475 25.23 -14.42 4.40
CA ASP A 475 24.38 -15.58 4.72
C ASP A 475 22.86 -15.36 4.56
N GLU A 476 22.39 -14.11 4.60
CA GLU A 476 20.96 -13.74 4.47
C GLU A 476 20.70 -12.74 3.33
N PRO A 477 20.94 -13.14 2.06
CA PRO A 477 20.95 -12.20 0.94
C PRO A 477 19.55 -11.83 0.44
N ILE A 478 18.51 -12.61 0.74
CA ILE A 478 17.18 -12.45 0.13
C ILE A 478 16.38 -11.40 0.93
N SER A 479 15.84 -10.38 0.24
CA SER A 479 15.03 -9.32 0.85
C SER A 479 13.56 -9.72 0.99
N ALA A 480 13.02 -10.47 0.03
CA ALA A 480 11.65 -10.96 0.06
C ALA A 480 11.45 -12.18 -0.85
N ILE A 481 10.44 -13.00 -0.56
CA ILE A 481 10.05 -14.14 -1.42
C ILE A 481 8.60 -13.98 -1.85
N ARG A 482 8.37 -13.93 -3.17
CA ARG A 482 7.03 -13.82 -3.78
C ARG A 482 6.55 -15.21 -4.17
N ILE A 483 5.42 -15.62 -3.61
CA ILE A 483 4.93 -17.00 -3.69
C ILE A 483 3.61 -17.09 -4.46
N LYS A 484 3.53 -18.08 -5.34
CA LYS A 484 2.31 -18.51 -6.01
C LYS A 484 1.91 -19.90 -5.54
N VAL A 485 0.64 -20.08 -5.18
CA VAL A 485 0.14 -21.31 -4.56
C VAL A 485 -0.64 -22.15 -5.55
N ALA A 486 -0.29 -23.44 -5.62
CA ALA A 486 -0.96 -24.41 -6.46
C ALA A 486 -2.43 -24.58 -6.05
N GLY A 487 -3.35 -24.45 -7.02
CA GLY A 487 -4.79 -24.66 -6.80
C GLY A 487 -5.57 -23.40 -6.42
N VAL A 488 -4.92 -22.23 -6.31
CA VAL A 488 -5.59 -20.94 -6.15
C VAL A 488 -5.98 -20.39 -7.53
N THR A 489 -7.13 -20.81 -8.04
CA THR A 489 -7.61 -20.40 -9.38
C THR A 489 -8.75 -19.38 -9.34
N ASP A 490 -9.36 -19.18 -8.18
CA ASP A 490 -10.49 -18.30 -7.98
C ASP A 490 -10.54 -17.74 -6.55
N MET A 491 -11.28 -16.64 -6.38
CA MET A 491 -11.60 -16.06 -5.07
C MET A 491 -12.66 -16.89 -4.32
N SER A 492 -12.29 -18.09 -3.89
CA SER A 492 -13.14 -18.97 -3.09
C SER A 492 -12.73 -18.97 -1.61
N ASP A 493 -13.68 -19.34 -0.74
CA ASP A 493 -13.40 -19.57 0.69
C ASP A 493 -12.37 -20.72 0.88
N GLU A 494 -12.29 -21.65 -0.09
CA GLU A 494 -11.32 -22.76 -0.13
C GLU A 494 -9.91 -22.26 -0.44
N SER A 495 -9.74 -21.43 -1.47
CA SER A 495 -8.48 -20.79 -1.84
C SER A 495 -7.91 -19.95 -0.69
N GLN A 496 -8.76 -19.18 0.00
CA GLN A 496 -8.33 -18.40 1.16
C GLN A 496 -7.83 -19.28 2.31
N THR A 497 -8.57 -20.35 2.64
CA THR A 497 -8.16 -21.27 3.71
C THR A 497 -6.83 -21.95 3.37
N LEU A 498 -6.61 -22.29 2.10
CA LEU A 498 -5.35 -22.85 1.62
C LEU A 498 -4.19 -21.86 1.79
N LEU A 499 -4.39 -20.60 1.40
CA LEU A 499 -3.38 -19.55 1.56
C LEU A 499 -3.07 -19.28 3.04
N GLU A 500 -4.08 -19.20 3.91
CA GLU A 500 -3.90 -19.05 5.35
C GLU A 500 -3.12 -20.22 5.97
N GLN A 501 -3.34 -21.45 5.47
CA GLN A 501 -2.60 -22.64 5.90
C GLN A 501 -1.14 -22.59 5.47
N ILE A 502 -0.85 -22.23 4.22
CA ILE A 502 0.52 -22.15 3.71
C ILE A 502 1.28 -20.99 4.36
N ALA A 503 0.65 -19.83 4.49
CA ALA A 503 1.19 -18.69 5.22
C ALA A 503 1.59 -19.09 6.65
N ALA A 504 0.67 -19.69 7.41
CA ALA A 504 0.96 -20.15 8.78
C ALA A 504 2.04 -21.26 8.84
N GLU A 505 2.14 -22.12 7.82
CA GLU A 505 3.21 -23.12 7.75
C GLU A 505 4.57 -22.48 7.50
N ILE A 506 4.64 -21.46 6.63
CA ILE A 506 5.86 -20.67 6.40
C ILE A 506 6.31 -20.00 7.70
N GLU A 507 5.42 -19.23 8.34
CA GLU A 507 5.72 -18.51 9.58
C GLU A 507 6.23 -19.44 10.69
N ASN A 508 5.59 -20.61 10.86
CA ASN A 508 5.99 -21.59 11.88
C ASN A 508 7.33 -22.28 11.60
N ARG A 509 7.72 -22.43 10.32
CA ARG A 509 8.97 -23.11 9.93
C ARG A 509 10.17 -22.19 9.91
N THR A 510 9.99 -20.98 9.40
CA THR A 510 11.11 -20.06 9.11
C THR A 510 11.21 -18.92 10.11
N GLY A 511 10.15 -18.62 10.86
CA GLY A 511 10.07 -17.42 11.72
C GLY A 511 9.85 -16.11 10.97
N LEU A 512 9.74 -16.17 9.63
CA LEU A 512 9.50 -15.01 8.78
C LEU A 512 8.04 -14.57 8.84
N ILE A 513 7.77 -13.32 8.48
CA ILE A 513 6.39 -12.81 8.39
C ILE A 513 5.82 -13.05 7.00
N THR A 514 4.52 -13.33 6.93
CA THR A 514 3.83 -13.52 5.65
C THR A 514 2.62 -12.60 5.51
N ASP A 515 2.42 -12.09 4.29
CA ASP A 515 1.24 -11.32 3.95
C ASP A 515 0.55 -11.92 2.72
N ILE A 516 -0.74 -12.21 2.85
CA ILE A 516 -1.55 -12.77 1.77
C ILE A 516 -2.00 -11.63 0.87
N THR A 517 -1.35 -11.46 -0.28
CA THR A 517 -1.66 -10.44 -1.29
C THR A 517 -2.86 -10.81 -2.17
N LEU A 518 -3.38 -12.03 -2.05
CA LEU A 518 -4.57 -12.44 -2.77
C LEU A 518 -5.78 -11.56 -2.43
N GLY A 519 -6.42 -11.02 -3.47
CA GLY A 519 -7.57 -10.16 -3.30
C GLY A 519 -7.22 -8.78 -2.75
N SER A 520 -5.96 -8.36 -2.86
CA SER A 520 -5.57 -6.96 -2.72
C SER A 520 -6.20 -6.09 -3.81
N SER A 521 -6.31 -4.78 -3.54
CA SER A 521 -6.81 -3.81 -4.51
C SER A 521 -6.13 -2.46 -4.29
N PRO A 522 -5.88 -1.66 -5.35
CA PRO A 522 -5.34 -0.32 -5.21
C PRO A 522 -6.28 0.59 -4.40
N GLN A 523 -5.69 1.35 -3.48
CA GLN A 523 -6.35 2.34 -2.64
C GLN A 523 -5.57 3.65 -2.71
N LEU A 524 -6.21 4.74 -3.11
CA LEU A 524 -5.54 6.05 -3.16
C LEU A 524 -5.32 6.58 -1.74
N ALA A 525 -4.08 6.92 -1.42
CA ALA A 525 -3.71 7.60 -0.20
C ALA A 525 -2.94 8.90 -0.52
N LEU A 526 -3.00 9.85 0.42
CA LEU A 526 -2.24 11.08 0.36
C LEU A 526 -0.97 10.97 1.18
N THR A 527 0.15 11.38 0.61
CA THR A 527 1.43 11.51 1.29
C THR A 527 1.84 12.97 1.29
N TYR A 528 2.03 13.56 2.46
CA TYR A 528 2.67 14.86 2.61
C TYR A 528 4.18 14.67 2.59
N VAL A 529 4.85 15.33 1.64
CA VAL A 529 6.30 15.26 1.47
C VAL A 529 6.92 16.61 1.87
N PRO A 530 7.63 16.67 3.02
CA PRO A 530 8.31 17.89 3.47
C PRO A 530 9.51 18.23 2.59
N GLY A 531 9.96 19.48 2.62
CA GLY A 531 11.20 19.90 1.97
C GLY A 531 12.40 19.48 2.81
N LEU A 532 13.48 19.05 2.16
CA LEU A 532 14.73 18.66 2.83
C LEU A 532 15.75 19.79 2.75
N ASN A 533 16.68 19.88 3.71
CA ASN A 533 17.89 20.71 3.64
C ASN A 533 17.60 22.21 3.39
N GLY A 534 16.50 22.73 3.95
CA GLY A 534 16.08 24.13 3.78
C GLY A 534 15.32 24.42 2.47
N GLU A 535 15.01 23.39 1.68
CA GLU A 535 14.11 23.50 0.54
C GLU A 535 12.64 23.63 0.97
N LYS A 536 11.78 24.03 0.03
CA LYS A 536 10.34 24.18 0.30
C LYS A 536 9.64 22.84 0.24
N ASP A 537 8.63 22.67 1.09
CA ASP A 537 7.75 21.50 1.04
C ASP A 537 7.19 21.27 -0.35
N LEU A 538 7.33 20.03 -0.82
CA LEU A 538 6.74 19.54 -2.06
C LEU A 538 5.21 19.64 -1.95
N GLY A 539 4.63 19.29 -0.80
CA GLY A 539 3.19 19.37 -0.53
C GLY A 539 2.53 18.00 -0.52
N TRP A 540 1.34 17.89 -1.10
CA TRP A 540 0.53 16.66 -1.05
C TRP A 540 0.58 15.87 -2.34
N ILE A 541 0.99 14.62 -2.21
CA ILE A 541 1.17 13.67 -3.29
C ILE A 541 0.15 12.54 -3.14
N GLN A 542 -0.56 12.22 -4.20
CA GLN A 542 -1.44 11.07 -4.26
C GLN A 542 -0.66 9.87 -4.79
N GLN A 543 -0.71 8.75 -4.06
CA GLN A 543 -0.13 7.48 -4.48
C GLN A 543 -1.19 6.38 -4.44
N PRO A 544 -1.16 5.42 -5.38
CA PRO A 544 -1.93 4.19 -5.24
C PRO A 544 -1.21 3.30 -4.21
N TRP A 545 -1.83 3.04 -3.07
CA TRP A 545 -1.35 2.09 -2.08
C TRP A 545 -2.08 0.76 -2.26
N VAL A 546 -1.64 -0.31 -1.61
CA VAL A 546 -2.30 -1.62 -1.70
C VAL A 546 -3.08 -1.95 -0.44
N ASN A 547 -4.40 -2.11 -0.58
CA ASN A 547 -5.26 -2.56 0.51
C ASN A 547 -5.41 -4.09 0.48
N ILE A 548 -4.74 -4.76 1.43
CA ILE A 548 -4.62 -6.22 1.51
C ILE A 548 -5.97 -6.86 1.85
N GLY A 549 -6.39 -7.85 1.03
CA GLY A 549 -7.60 -8.63 1.28
C GLY A 549 -8.91 -7.84 1.16
N SER A 550 -8.88 -6.66 0.54
CA SER A 550 -10.07 -5.82 0.31
C SER A 550 -11.07 -6.51 -0.63
N SER A 551 -10.62 -7.06 -1.75
CA SER A 551 -11.46 -7.72 -2.75
C SER A 551 -12.18 -8.94 -2.16
N ILE A 552 -11.50 -9.76 -1.35
CA ILE A 552 -12.13 -10.94 -0.73
C ILE A 552 -13.17 -10.54 0.32
N SER A 553 -12.89 -9.47 1.08
CA SER A 553 -13.83 -8.89 2.03
C SER A 553 -15.07 -8.34 1.31
N ILE A 554 -14.86 -7.61 0.21
CA ILE A 554 -15.91 -7.10 -0.68
C ILE A 554 -16.75 -8.27 -1.23
N PHE A 555 -16.11 -9.33 -1.73
CA PHE A 555 -16.79 -10.50 -2.28
C PHE A 555 -17.67 -11.19 -1.23
N ARG A 556 -17.13 -11.46 -0.04
CA ARG A 556 -17.84 -12.14 1.05
C ARG A 556 -19.04 -11.32 1.52
N GLU A 557 -18.83 -10.03 1.78
CA GLU A 557 -19.90 -9.13 2.23
C GLU A 557 -20.96 -8.93 1.14
N THR A 558 -20.56 -8.86 -0.13
CA THR A 558 -21.48 -8.78 -1.27
C THR A 558 -22.32 -10.05 -1.44
N LYS A 559 -21.71 -11.24 -1.29
CA LYS A 559 -22.41 -12.54 -1.33
C LYS A 559 -23.45 -12.67 -0.22
N VAL A 560 -23.08 -12.29 1.00
CA VAL A 560 -23.99 -12.24 2.17
C VAL A 560 -25.11 -11.25 1.92
N SER A 561 -24.77 -10.06 1.41
CA SER A 561 -25.72 -9.00 1.15
C SER A 561 -26.77 -9.40 0.11
N PHE A 562 -26.36 -9.84 -1.09
CA PHE A 562 -27.28 -10.28 -2.14
C PHE A 562 -28.19 -11.42 -1.69
N SER A 563 -27.62 -12.43 -1.04
CA SER A 563 -28.40 -13.57 -0.52
C SER A 563 -29.38 -13.11 0.57
N GLY A 564 -28.94 -12.21 1.45
CA GLY A 564 -29.74 -11.60 2.51
C GLY A 564 -30.89 -10.74 1.96
N VAL A 565 -30.66 -9.96 0.89
CA VAL A 565 -31.69 -9.16 0.19
C VAL A 565 -32.80 -10.07 -0.33
N VAL A 566 -32.43 -11.08 -1.11
CA VAL A 566 -33.38 -11.98 -1.75
C VAL A 566 -34.16 -12.76 -0.69
N ALA A 567 -33.48 -13.30 0.33
CA ALA A 567 -34.11 -13.99 1.45
C ALA A 567 -35.09 -13.07 2.21
N SER A 568 -34.72 -11.81 2.43
CA SER A 568 -35.56 -10.83 3.11
C SER A 568 -36.85 -10.54 2.33
N VAL A 569 -36.77 -10.29 1.03
CA VAL A 569 -37.98 -10.02 0.23
C VAL A 569 -38.86 -11.26 0.10
N ILE A 570 -38.26 -12.44 -0.01
CA ILE A 570 -39.00 -13.71 0.08
C ILE A 570 -39.74 -13.82 1.41
N ALA A 571 -39.06 -13.56 2.53
CA ALA A 571 -39.67 -13.63 3.86
C ALA A 571 -40.81 -12.61 4.02
N VAL A 572 -40.63 -11.38 3.52
CA VAL A 572 -41.68 -10.35 3.49
C VAL A 572 -42.88 -10.80 2.65
N ALA A 573 -42.64 -11.39 1.48
CA ALA A 573 -43.69 -11.93 0.63
C ALA A 573 -44.45 -13.07 1.33
N VAL A 574 -43.75 -14.00 1.97
CA VAL A 574 -44.36 -15.09 2.75
C VAL A 574 -45.24 -14.54 3.87
N VAL A 575 -44.74 -13.58 4.65
CA VAL A 575 -45.51 -12.93 5.72
C VAL A 575 -46.74 -12.23 5.19
N TYR A 576 -46.63 -11.51 4.07
CA TYR A 576 -47.77 -10.87 3.41
C TYR A 576 -48.83 -11.90 2.99
N VAL A 577 -48.41 -12.98 2.33
CA VAL A 577 -49.34 -14.02 1.88
C VAL A 577 -50.01 -14.71 3.08
N TRP A 578 -49.27 -15.01 4.15
CA TRP A 578 -49.85 -15.53 5.39
C TRP A 578 -50.86 -14.57 6.00
N ALA A 579 -50.49 -13.30 6.14
CA ALA A 579 -51.36 -12.28 6.69
C ALA A 579 -52.65 -12.16 5.87
N SER A 580 -52.53 -12.03 4.54
CA SER A 580 -53.67 -11.94 3.62
C SER A 580 -54.54 -13.19 3.66
N GLY A 581 -53.93 -14.38 3.71
CA GLY A 581 -54.62 -15.67 3.84
C GLY A 581 -55.43 -15.78 5.14
N ILE A 582 -54.87 -15.37 6.27
CA ILE A 582 -55.54 -15.36 7.57
C ILE A 582 -56.70 -14.36 7.55
N VAL A 583 -56.46 -13.14 7.06
CA VAL A 583 -57.51 -12.13 6.90
C VAL A 583 -58.61 -12.66 5.96
N SER A 584 -58.26 -13.47 4.95
CA SER A 584 -59.22 -14.09 4.02
C SER A 584 -60.17 -15.03 4.74
N LEU A 585 -59.61 -15.87 5.61
CA LEU A 585 -60.35 -16.77 6.47
C LEU A 585 -61.27 -16.02 7.44
N LEU A 586 -60.74 -15.01 8.15
CA LEU A 586 -61.48 -14.26 9.17
C LEU A 586 -62.70 -13.55 8.58
N ALA A 587 -62.55 -12.86 7.45
CA ALA A 587 -63.68 -12.14 6.84
C ALA A 587 -64.81 -13.04 6.31
N ARG A 588 -64.52 -14.33 6.12
CA ARG A 588 -65.43 -15.35 5.60
C ARG A 588 -65.87 -16.36 6.65
N ARG A 589 -65.47 -16.16 7.91
CA ARG A 589 -65.76 -17.09 9.01
C ARG A 589 -67.26 -17.40 9.14
N LYS A 590 -68.14 -16.40 8.97
CA LYS A 590 -69.60 -16.60 8.97
C LYS A 590 -70.08 -17.44 7.78
N GLU A 591 -69.52 -17.25 6.59
CA GLU A 591 -69.85 -18.04 5.39
C GLU A 591 -69.40 -19.50 5.55
N PHE A 592 -68.22 -19.71 6.11
CA PHE A 592 -67.71 -21.05 6.42
C PHE A 592 -68.54 -21.76 7.49
N ALA A 593 -69.01 -21.03 8.51
CA ALA A 593 -69.92 -21.59 9.51
C ALA A 593 -71.25 -22.06 8.89
N VAL A 594 -71.81 -21.29 7.94
CA VAL A 594 -73.00 -21.71 7.18
C VAL A 594 -72.71 -22.96 6.35
N LEU A 595 -71.58 -23.01 5.63
CA LEU A 595 -71.20 -24.19 4.85
C LEU A 595 -71.03 -25.45 5.71
N LEU A 596 -70.36 -25.34 6.86
CA LEU A 596 -70.25 -26.43 7.84
C LEU A 596 -71.63 -26.89 8.33
N SER A 597 -72.55 -25.95 8.54
CA SER A 597 -73.92 -26.25 9.00
C SER A 597 -74.79 -26.90 7.93
N VAL A 598 -74.52 -26.63 6.66
CA VAL A 598 -75.15 -27.29 5.50
C VAL A 598 -74.57 -28.71 5.26
N GLY A 599 -73.50 -29.09 5.98
CA GLY A 599 -72.92 -30.43 5.94
C GLY A 599 -71.57 -30.53 5.22
N TRP A 600 -70.91 -29.41 4.90
CA TRP A 600 -69.53 -29.46 4.40
C TRP A 600 -68.57 -29.96 5.48
N ARG A 601 -67.60 -30.80 5.09
CA ARG A 601 -66.54 -31.25 6.00
C ARG A 601 -65.46 -30.16 6.16
N PRO A 602 -64.79 -30.03 7.32
CA PRO A 602 -63.68 -29.08 7.49
C PRO A 602 -62.57 -29.23 6.44
N SER A 603 -62.28 -30.46 6.01
CA SER A 603 -61.32 -30.74 4.92
C SER A 603 -61.72 -30.19 3.56
N GLN A 604 -63.03 -30.01 3.30
CA GLN A 604 -63.50 -29.39 2.06
C GLN A 604 -63.28 -27.87 2.09
N LEU A 605 -63.37 -27.24 3.26
CA LEU A 605 -63.05 -25.82 3.42
C LEU A 605 -61.55 -25.56 3.31
N SER A 606 -60.76 -26.44 3.92
CA SER A 606 -59.30 -26.39 3.86
C SER A 606 -58.80 -26.56 2.41
N ARG A 607 -59.36 -27.52 1.65
CA ARG A 607 -59.11 -27.69 0.21
C ARG A 607 -59.57 -26.50 -0.63
N LEU A 608 -60.65 -25.83 -0.23
CA LEU A 608 -61.15 -24.65 -0.93
C LEU A 608 -60.19 -23.46 -0.80
N LEU A 609 -59.66 -23.20 0.41
CA LEU A 609 -58.67 -22.15 0.64
C LEU A 609 -57.35 -22.46 -0.08
N PHE A 610 -56.89 -23.71 -0.03
CA PHE A 610 -55.71 -24.14 -0.76
C PHE A 610 -55.84 -23.93 -2.27
N LEU A 611 -56.98 -24.32 -2.86
CA LEU A 611 -57.25 -24.10 -4.29
C LEU A 611 -57.33 -22.63 -4.65
N GLU A 612 -57.88 -21.78 -3.77
CA GLU A 612 -57.93 -20.34 -3.99
C GLU A 612 -56.52 -19.73 -4.03
N SER A 613 -55.68 -20.07 -3.05
CA SER A 613 -54.27 -19.65 -3.02
C SER A 613 -53.47 -20.24 -4.19
N SER A 614 -53.74 -21.47 -4.61
CA SER A 614 -53.09 -22.09 -5.77
C SER A 614 -53.37 -21.34 -7.06
N ILE A 615 -54.62 -20.90 -7.27
CA ILE A 615 -55.01 -20.13 -8.46
C ILE A 615 -54.30 -18.76 -8.47
N ILE A 616 -54.22 -18.11 -7.31
CA ILE A 616 -53.50 -16.84 -7.18
C ILE A 616 -51.99 -17.06 -7.39
N GLY A 617 -51.41 -18.12 -6.83
CA GLY A 617 -50.01 -18.50 -7.04
C GLY A 617 -49.68 -18.80 -8.49
N LEU A 618 -50.57 -19.47 -9.23
CA LEU A 618 -50.42 -19.70 -10.67
C LEU A 618 -50.43 -18.38 -11.46
N PHE A 619 -51.31 -17.45 -11.09
CA PHE A 619 -51.34 -16.12 -11.68
C PHE A 619 -50.02 -15.36 -11.43
N VAL A 620 -49.49 -15.43 -10.21
CA VAL A 620 -48.19 -14.86 -9.84
C VAL A 620 -47.06 -15.50 -10.65
N ALA A 621 -47.06 -16.82 -10.81
CA ALA A 621 -46.06 -17.53 -11.61
C ALA A 621 -46.07 -17.08 -13.07
N LEU A 622 -47.26 -17.00 -13.68
CA LEU A 622 -47.44 -16.57 -15.07
C LEU A 622 -46.98 -15.12 -15.29
N ILE A 623 -47.31 -14.20 -14.37
CA ILE A 623 -46.84 -12.81 -14.45
C ILE A 623 -45.33 -12.74 -14.30
N SER A 624 -44.76 -13.49 -13.37
CA SER A 624 -43.31 -13.51 -13.14
C SER A 624 -42.56 -14.01 -14.37
N TRP A 625 -43.04 -15.09 -14.99
CA TRP A 625 -42.50 -15.59 -16.26
C TRP A 625 -42.67 -14.60 -17.42
N MET A 626 -43.82 -13.93 -17.52
CA MET A 626 -44.06 -12.93 -18.55
C MET A 626 -43.13 -11.72 -18.38
N MET A 627 -42.92 -11.26 -17.14
CA MET A 627 -41.98 -10.17 -16.83
C MET A 627 -40.55 -10.58 -17.14
N LEU A 628 -40.10 -11.76 -16.73
CA LEU A 628 -38.78 -12.28 -17.06
C LEU A 628 -38.57 -12.41 -18.57
N ALA A 629 -39.56 -12.91 -19.30
CA ALA A 629 -39.50 -13.03 -20.75
C ALA A 629 -39.40 -11.64 -21.42
N PHE A 630 -40.11 -10.64 -20.90
CA PHE A 630 -39.99 -9.26 -21.37
C PHE A 630 -38.59 -8.68 -21.12
N VAL A 631 -38.03 -8.92 -19.93
CA VAL A 631 -36.65 -8.48 -19.59
C VAL A 631 -35.64 -9.19 -20.50
N TYR A 632 -35.77 -10.50 -20.70
CA TYR A 632 -34.90 -11.26 -21.60
C TYR A 632 -34.90 -10.75 -23.04
N VAL A 633 -36.05 -10.28 -23.54
CA VAL A 633 -36.14 -9.70 -24.89
C VAL A 633 -35.62 -8.25 -24.94
N SER A 634 -35.66 -7.52 -23.82
CA SER A 634 -35.27 -6.11 -23.77
C SER A 634 -33.82 -5.87 -23.38
N SER A 635 -33.14 -6.90 -22.87
CA SER A 635 -31.76 -6.83 -22.35
C SER A 635 -30.93 -7.93 -23.03
N ASP A 636 -29.71 -7.64 -23.46
CA ASP A 636 -28.78 -8.63 -24.08
C ASP A 636 -28.26 -9.72 -23.11
N GLY A 637 -28.93 -9.91 -21.96
CA GLY A 637 -28.51 -10.81 -20.88
C GLY A 637 -28.95 -12.26 -21.07
N THR A 638 -28.11 -13.21 -20.62
CA THR A 638 -28.38 -14.65 -20.66
C THR A 638 -29.12 -15.12 -19.40
N ILE A 639 -30.45 -15.19 -19.45
CA ILE A 639 -31.23 -15.81 -18.37
C ILE A 639 -31.19 -17.34 -18.50
N SER A 640 -30.66 -18.04 -17.49
CA SER A 640 -30.65 -19.50 -17.47
C SER A 640 -32.08 -20.08 -17.41
N LEU A 641 -32.30 -21.18 -18.13
CA LEU A 641 -33.61 -21.86 -18.19
C LEU A 641 -34.07 -22.32 -16.80
N THR A 642 -33.14 -22.77 -15.96
CA THR A 642 -33.42 -23.20 -14.58
C THR A 642 -34.01 -22.04 -13.76
N ARG A 643 -33.41 -20.85 -13.82
CA ARG A 643 -33.90 -19.66 -13.11
C ARG A 643 -35.26 -19.20 -13.62
N PHE A 644 -35.44 -19.17 -14.94
CA PHE A 644 -36.74 -18.83 -15.53
C PHE A 644 -37.84 -19.69 -14.91
N VAL A 645 -37.65 -21.01 -14.87
CA VAL A 645 -38.61 -21.94 -14.27
C VAL A 645 -38.77 -21.71 -12.76
N TRP A 646 -37.67 -21.62 -12.01
CA TRP A 646 -37.71 -21.50 -10.55
C TRP A 646 -38.35 -20.20 -10.06
N THR A 647 -38.14 -19.05 -10.70
CA THR A 647 -38.73 -17.77 -10.25
C THR A 647 -40.26 -17.81 -10.21
N GLY A 648 -40.89 -18.31 -11.28
CA GLY A 648 -42.35 -18.50 -11.30
C GLY A 648 -42.82 -19.59 -10.33
N LEU A 649 -42.08 -20.71 -10.24
CA LEU A 649 -42.40 -21.79 -9.31
C LEU A 649 -42.33 -21.34 -7.85
N PHE A 650 -41.36 -20.48 -7.51
CA PHE A 650 -41.16 -19.96 -6.17
C PHE A 650 -42.34 -19.09 -5.72
N GLY A 651 -42.83 -18.20 -6.59
CA GLY A 651 -44.05 -17.43 -6.34
C GLY A 651 -45.26 -18.33 -6.08
N LEU A 652 -45.39 -19.43 -6.82
CA LEU A 652 -46.43 -20.43 -6.58
C LEU A 652 -46.25 -21.15 -5.24
N ILE A 653 -45.02 -21.56 -4.89
CA ILE A 653 -44.70 -22.20 -3.60
C ILE A 653 -45.03 -21.27 -2.43
N VAL A 654 -44.66 -19.99 -2.50
CA VAL A 654 -44.95 -19.00 -1.45
C VAL A 654 -46.46 -18.89 -1.21
N TYR A 655 -47.28 -18.87 -2.25
CA TYR A 655 -48.75 -18.85 -2.12
C TYR A 655 -49.33 -20.16 -1.56
N MET A 656 -48.74 -21.30 -1.92
CA MET A 656 -49.13 -22.61 -1.41
C MET A 656 -48.81 -22.74 0.07
N LEU A 657 -47.57 -22.45 0.48
CA LEU A 657 -47.13 -22.40 1.88
C LEU A 657 -47.93 -21.36 2.68
N GLY A 658 -48.25 -20.24 2.02
CA GLY A 658 -49.13 -19.18 2.49
C GLY A 658 -50.51 -19.64 2.95
N SER A 659 -51.02 -20.72 2.35
CA SER A 659 -52.35 -21.25 2.66
C SER A 659 -52.35 -22.24 3.83
N ILE A 660 -51.18 -22.74 4.27
CA ILE A 660 -51.07 -23.78 5.30
C ILE A 660 -51.66 -23.33 6.64
N ILE A 661 -51.28 -22.13 7.14
CA ILE A 661 -51.77 -21.63 8.43
C ILE A 661 -53.29 -21.45 8.40
N PRO A 662 -53.89 -20.73 7.42
CA PRO A 662 -55.34 -20.66 7.26
C PRO A 662 -55.99 -22.05 7.16
N MET A 663 -55.39 -22.97 6.39
CA MET A 663 -55.89 -24.33 6.20
C MET A 663 -55.99 -25.09 7.54
N LEU A 664 -54.96 -25.00 8.39
CA LEU A 664 -54.98 -25.62 9.73
C LEU A 664 -56.02 -24.97 10.64
N LEU A 665 -56.13 -23.64 10.61
CA LEU A 665 -57.10 -22.90 11.43
C LEU A 665 -58.56 -23.22 11.08
N THR A 666 -58.86 -23.64 9.83
CA THR A 666 -60.24 -24.04 9.47
C THR A 666 -60.75 -25.27 10.20
N GLN A 667 -59.86 -26.14 10.69
CA GLN A 667 -60.26 -27.37 11.38
C GLN A 667 -60.91 -27.10 12.73
N ASN A 668 -60.62 -25.94 13.34
CA ASN A 668 -61.07 -25.56 14.68
C ASN A 668 -62.29 -24.62 14.67
N ILE A 669 -62.98 -24.47 13.54
CA ILE A 669 -64.15 -23.58 13.45
C ILE A 669 -65.41 -24.32 13.94
N SER A 670 -65.90 -23.95 15.12
CA SER A 670 -67.18 -24.38 15.66
C SER A 670 -68.35 -23.68 14.92
N PRO A 671 -69.24 -24.41 14.23
CA PRO A 671 -70.33 -23.80 13.44
C PRO A 671 -71.30 -22.99 14.31
N TYR A 672 -71.60 -23.50 15.51
CA TYR A 672 -72.54 -22.89 16.44
C TYR A 672 -72.05 -21.54 17.00
N GLU A 673 -70.80 -21.47 17.47
CA GLU A 673 -70.25 -20.21 18.03
C GLU A 673 -70.09 -19.15 16.93
N ALA A 674 -69.58 -19.54 15.76
CA ALA A 674 -69.36 -18.62 14.65
C ALA A 674 -70.66 -17.99 14.11
N MET A 675 -71.80 -18.70 14.19
CA MET A 675 -73.11 -18.17 13.81
C MET A 675 -73.77 -17.31 14.90
N ARG A 676 -73.61 -17.64 16.19
CA ARG A 676 -74.33 -16.98 17.29
C ARG A 676 -73.70 -15.67 17.76
N THR A 677 -72.37 -15.55 17.78
CA THR A 677 -71.71 -14.40 18.44
C THR A 677 -71.06 -13.41 17.48
N GLY A 678 -70.96 -13.73 16.19
CA GLY A 678 -69.88 -13.12 15.40
C GLY A 678 -68.54 -13.30 16.15
N GLU A 679 -67.62 -12.34 16.01
CA GLU A 679 -66.30 -12.38 16.66
C GLU A 679 -66.22 -11.76 18.06
N ILE A 680 -67.35 -11.54 18.74
CA ILE A 680 -67.32 -11.04 20.12
C ILE A 680 -67.09 -12.23 21.04
N THR A 681 -65.84 -12.62 21.25
CA THR A 681 -65.48 -13.46 22.42
C THR A 681 -65.95 -12.73 23.67
N GLY A 682 -66.89 -13.31 24.42
CA GLY A 682 -67.56 -12.69 25.57
C GLY A 682 -66.66 -12.37 26.78
N GLY A 683 -65.34 -12.50 26.66
CA GLY A 683 -64.37 -12.26 27.74
C GLY A 683 -63.23 -11.34 27.30
N SER A 684 -63.50 -10.05 27.07
CA SER A 684 -62.42 -9.06 26.96
C SER A 684 -62.04 -8.59 28.37
N LYS A 685 -60.86 -9.00 28.85
CA LYS A 685 -60.30 -8.46 30.11
C LYS A 685 -59.87 -7.00 29.86
N ARG A 686 -60.49 -6.05 30.57
CA ARG A 686 -60.09 -4.63 30.54
C ARG A 686 -58.99 -4.41 31.58
N LEU A 687 -57.80 -3.99 31.15
CA LEU A 687 -56.68 -3.70 32.06
C LEU A 687 -56.82 -2.34 32.74
N PHE A 688 -57.31 -1.32 32.02
CA PHE A 688 -57.47 0.03 32.55
C PHE A 688 -58.91 0.54 32.43
N LYS A 689 -59.33 1.45 33.33
CA LYS A 689 -60.58 2.20 33.14
C LYS A 689 -60.44 3.11 31.91
N ALA A 690 -61.38 3.00 30.96
CA ALA A 690 -61.37 3.78 29.72
C ALA A 690 -61.70 5.28 29.99
N LYS A 691 -60.67 6.05 30.35
CA LYS A 691 -60.71 7.52 30.40
C LYS A 691 -59.87 8.07 29.25
N GLY A 692 -60.51 8.56 28.19
CA GLY A 692 -59.85 9.17 27.02
C GLY A 692 -59.56 8.20 25.86
N ILE A 693 -59.33 8.78 24.66
CA ILE A 693 -59.20 8.07 23.38
C ILE A 693 -57.99 7.12 23.38
N ASN A 694 -56.84 7.55 23.89
CA ASN A 694 -55.61 6.75 23.88
C ASN A 694 -55.73 5.50 24.77
N ARG A 695 -56.32 5.62 25.98
CA ARG A 695 -56.57 4.47 26.85
C ARG A 695 -57.62 3.52 26.28
N MET A 696 -58.58 4.04 25.51
CA MET A 696 -59.56 3.23 24.79
C MET A 696 -58.90 2.45 23.65
N ALA A 697 -58.06 3.10 22.83
CA ALA A 697 -57.27 2.44 21.78
C ALA A 697 -56.35 1.35 22.36
N PHE A 698 -55.65 1.64 23.46
CA PHE A 698 -54.77 0.67 24.11
C PHE A 698 -55.53 -0.54 24.69
N ASN A 699 -56.68 -0.29 25.34
CA ASN A 699 -57.55 -1.37 25.82
C ASN A 699 -58.11 -2.22 24.68
N HIS A 700 -58.38 -1.62 23.51
CA HIS A 700 -58.83 -2.36 22.34
C HIS A 700 -57.72 -3.21 21.74
N PHE A 701 -56.51 -2.66 21.67
CA PHE A 701 -55.32 -3.37 21.22
C PHE A 701 -55.05 -4.61 22.09
N ILE A 702 -54.97 -4.47 23.42
CA ILE A 702 -54.70 -5.62 24.30
C ILE A 702 -55.90 -6.55 24.43
N GLY A 703 -57.12 -6.00 24.48
CA GLY A 703 -58.35 -6.76 24.67
C GLY A 703 -58.65 -7.76 23.55
N LYS A 704 -57.97 -7.64 22.39
CA LYS A 704 -58.04 -8.57 21.26
C LYS A 704 -56.65 -9.05 20.84
N TRP A 705 -55.84 -9.45 21.82
CA TRP A 705 -54.43 -9.85 21.66
C TRP A 705 -54.15 -10.73 20.43
N LYS A 706 -54.98 -11.74 20.13
CA LYS A 706 -54.79 -12.61 18.94
C LYS A 706 -54.76 -11.84 17.60
N ARG A 707 -55.56 -10.78 17.47
CA ARG A 707 -55.64 -9.95 16.25
C ARG A 707 -54.56 -8.88 16.24
N SER A 708 -54.27 -8.31 17.41
CA SER A 708 -53.25 -7.28 17.57
C SER A 708 -51.84 -7.85 17.37
N ILE A 709 -51.56 -9.07 17.84
CA ILE A 709 -50.31 -9.80 17.53
C ILE A 709 -50.13 -9.94 16.03
N LEU A 710 -51.16 -10.34 15.29
CA LEU A 710 -51.06 -10.50 13.84
C LEU A 710 -50.66 -9.17 13.17
N SER A 711 -51.29 -8.06 13.58
CA SER A 711 -50.93 -6.73 13.09
C SER A 711 -49.49 -6.34 13.46
N VAL A 712 -49.04 -6.67 14.67
CA VAL A 712 -47.69 -6.36 15.13
C VAL A 712 -46.65 -7.18 14.38
N ILE A 713 -46.84 -8.51 14.25
CA ILE A 713 -45.91 -9.39 13.53
C ILE A 713 -45.81 -9.00 12.06
N SER A 714 -46.94 -8.68 11.41
CA SER A 714 -46.98 -8.27 10.01
C SER A 714 -46.29 -6.93 9.73
N ILE A 715 -46.08 -6.08 10.74
CA ILE A 715 -45.27 -4.85 10.64
C ILE A 715 -43.82 -5.14 11.08
N ALA A 716 -43.65 -5.82 12.21
CA ALA A 716 -42.35 -6.06 12.84
C ALA A 716 -41.40 -6.84 11.95
N LEU A 717 -41.88 -7.88 11.26
CA LEU A 717 -41.02 -8.79 10.50
C LEU A 717 -40.46 -8.12 9.24
N PRO A 718 -41.26 -7.44 8.39
CA PRO A 718 -40.72 -6.65 7.29
C PRO A 718 -39.79 -5.52 7.74
N THR A 719 -40.10 -4.86 8.86
CA THR A 719 -39.25 -3.77 9.35
C THR A 719 -37.94 -4.30 9.96
N ALA A 720 -37.94 -5.45 10.63
CA ALA A 720 -36.72 -6.09 11.12
C ALA A 720 -35.77 -6.43 9.96
N LEU A 721 -36.32 -7.04 8.91
CA LEU A 721 -35.57 -7.37 7.70
C LEU A 721 -35.05 -6.11 7.00
N LEU A 722 -35.85 -5.04 6.94
CA LEU A 722 -35.42 -3.76 6.41
C LEU A 722 -34.33 -3.10 7.27
N ALA A 723 -34.38 -3.23 8.60
CA ALA A 723 -33.35 -2.72 9.49
C ALA A 723 -32.02 -3.45 9.32
N ILE A 724 -32.05 -4.78 9.25
CA ILE A 724 -30.86 -5.60 8.90
C ILE A 724 -30.31 -5.19 7.55
N PHE A 725 -31.19 -5.00 6.58
CA PHE A 725 -30.80 -4.61 5.25
C PHE A 725 -30.13 -3.23 5.19
N LEU A 726 -30.68 -2.26 5.92
CA LEU A 726 -30.08 -0.93 6.04
C LEU A 726 -28.71 -1.01 6.74
N TYR A 727 -28.59 -1.87 7.75
CA TYR A 727 -27.30 -2.14 8.41
C TYR A 727 -26.28 -2.73 7.44
N ILE A 728 -26.63 -3.79 6.71
CA ILE A 728 -25.77 -4.40 5.68
C ILE A 728 -25.38 -3.36 4.63
N THR A 729 -26.32 -2.54 4.17
CA THR A 729 -26.04 -1.49 3.18
C THR A 729 -25.05 -0.47 3.73
N PHE A 730 -25.20 -0.03 4.97
CA PHE A 730 -24.31 0.93 5.61
C PHE A 730 -22.90 0.35 5.81
N ARG A 731 -22.82 -0.87 6.34
CA ARG A 731 -21.57 -1.61 6.53
C ARG A 731 -20.84 -1.87 5.21
N LEU A 732 -21.58 -2.25 4.16
CA LEU A 732 -21.03 -2.45 2.82
C LEU A 732 -20.38 -1.18 2.27
N ARG A 733 -20.99 0.00 2.48
CA ARG A 733 -20.36 1.26 2.04
C ARG A 733 -19.01 1.47 2.72
N GLY A 734 -18.92 1.20 4.02
CA GLY A 734 -17.66 1.30 4.77
C GLY A 734 -16.56 0.36 4.26
N ILE A 735 -16.90 -0.75 3.60
CA ILE A 735 -15.93 -1.73 3.06
C ILE A 735 -15.67 -1.48 1.57
N MET A 736 -16.67 -1.01 0.82
CA MET A 736 -16.55 -0.87 -0.63
C MET A 736 -15.89 0.44 -1.05
N TYR A 737 -16.03 1.52 -0.29
CA TYR A 737 -15.37 2.79 -0.65
C TYR A 737 -13.90 2.89 -0.18
N THR A 738 -13.30 1.77 0.27
CA THR A 738 -11.89 1.72 0.71
C THR A 738 -10.93 1.18 -0.34
N SER A 739 -11.40 0.89 -1.55
CA SER A 739 -10.56 0.54 -2.70
C SER A 739 -11.23 0.96 -4.01
N LEU A 740 -10.42 1.18 -5.04
CA LEU A 740 -10.94 1.54 -6.38
C LEU A 740 -11.89 0.47 -6.93
N LEU A 741 -11.57 -0.81 -6.67
CA LEU A 741 -12.42 -1.93 -7.09
C LEU A 741 -13.74 -1.97 -6.31
N GLY A 742 -13.70 -1.68 -5.01
CA GLY A 742 -14.90 -1.63 -4.18
C GLY A 742 -15.84 -0.50 -4.59
N GLU A 743 -15.32 0.68 -4.96
CA GLU A 743 -16.14 1.79 -5.43
C GLU A 743 -16.92 1.39 -6.69
N TYR A 744 -16.24 0.74 -7.64
CA TYR A 744 -16.86 0.19 -8.84
C TYR A 744 -17.97 -0.83 -8.49
N VAL A 745 -17.71 -1.76 -7.57
CA VAL A 745 -18.71 -2.76 -7.15
C VAL A 745 -19.88 -2.09 -6.42
N ALA A 746 -19.66 -1.04 -5.63
CA ALA A 746 -20.71 -0.28 -4.95
C ALA A 746 -21.69 0.37 -5.90
N LEU A 747 -21.20 0.93 -7.01
CA LEU A 747 -22.03 1.52 -8.06
C LEU A 747 -22.93 0.48 -8.71
N GLU A 748 -22.44 -0.74 -8.93
CA GLU A 748 -23.20 -1.84 -9.53
C GLU A 748 -24.25 -2.44 -8.58
N VAL A 749 -23.92 -2.53 -7.29
CA VAL A 749 -24.76 -3.17 -6.26
C VAL A 749 -25.89 -2.24 -5.78
N GLY A 750 -25.65 -0.93 -5.74
CA GLY A 750 -26.55 0.09 -5.17
C GLY A 750 -28.02 0.03 -5.63
N PRO A 751 -28.34 -0.05 -6.94
CA PRO A 751 -29.72 0.00 -7.45
C PRO A 751 -30.63 -1.13 -6.94
N ALA A 752 -30.09 -2.35 -6.86
CA ALA A 752 -30.82 -3.52 -6.38
C ALA A 752 -31.31 -3.30 -4.95
N HIS A 753 -30.47 -2.63 -4.14
CA HIS A 753 -30.76 -2.44 -2.75
C HIS A 753 -31.96 -1.51 -2.52
N TYR A 754 -31.98 -0.37 -3.21
CA TYR A 754 -33.07 0.60 -3.08
C TYR A 754 -34.43 0.01 -3.51
N VAL A 755 -34.44 -0.80 -4.57
CA VAL A 755 -35.69 -1.45 -5.03
C VAL A 755 -36.21 -2.44 -4.00
N ALA A 756 -35.34 -3.24 -3.36
CA ALA A 756 -35.75 -4.16 -2.30
C ALA A 756 -36.40 -3.45 -1.10
N ILE A 757 -35.82 -2.32 -0.67
CA ILE A 757 -36.37 -1.48 0.40
C ILE A 757 -37.77 -0.99 0.00
N ILE A 758 -37.90 -0.40 -1.19
CA ILE A 758 -39.16 0.17 -1.67
C ILE A 758 -40.25 -0.90 -1.74
N VAL A 759 -39.95 -2.07 -2.31
CA VAL A 759 -40.89 -3.20 -2.40
C VAL A 759 -41.32 -3.66 -1.00
N SER A 760 -40.38 -3.83 -0.08
CA SER A 760 -40.67 -4.28 1.28
C SER A 760 -41.54 -3.29 2.06
N LEU A 761 -41.28 -1.98 1.92
CA LEU A 761 -42.09 -0.92 2.50
C LEU A 761 -43.52 -0.93 1.95
N ILE A 762 -43.67 -1.05 0.62
CA ILE A 762 -45.00 -1.10 -0.02
C ILE A 762 -45.79 -2.30 0.48
N ILE A 763 -45.15 -3.49 0.57
CA ILE A 763 -45.80 -4.71 1.08
C ILE A 763 -46.21 -4.52 2.54
N ALA A 764 -45.34 -3.94 3.39
CA ALA A 764 -45.66 -3.71 4.80
C ALA A 764 -46.85 -2.73 4.98
N ILE A 765 -46.87 -1.63 4.21
CA ILE A 765 -47.99 -0.67 4.21
C ILE A 765 -49.29 -1.35 3.75
N LEU A 766 -49.23 -2.11 2.67
CA LEU A 766 -50.39 -2.83 2.13
C LEU A 766 -50.94 -3.86 3.12
N THR A 767 -50.06 -4.64 3.75
CA THR A 767 -50.42 -5.64 4.76
C THR A 767 -51.10 -4.98 5.96
N THR A 768 -50.53 -3.89 6.45
CA THR A 768 -51.07 -3.11 7.56
C THR A 768 -52.45 -2.55 7.20
N ALA A 769 -52.60 -1.99 6.00
CA ALA A 769 -53.86 -1.48 5.50
C ALA A 769 -54.92 -2.60 5.39
N GLU A 770 -54.58 -3.80 4.90
CA GLU A 770 -55.52 -4.92 4.80
C GLU A 770 -56.00 -5.37 6.20
N ILE A 771 -55.07 -5.56 7.14
CA ILE A 771 -55.39 -5.97 8.51
C ILE A 771 -56.26 -4.91 9.19
N THR A 772 -55.85 -3.64 9.14
CA THR A 772 -56.56 -2.56 9.82
C THR A 772 -57.91 -2.25 9.17
N TRP A 773 -58.04 -2.46 7.86
CA TRP A 773 -59.31 -2.43 7.15
C TRP A 773 -60.27 -3.51 7.65
N GLN A 774 -59.80 -4.75 7.73
CA GLN A 774 -60.59 -5.85 8.27
C GLN A 774 -61.01 -5.56 9.71
N ASN A 775 -60.07 -5.00 10.48
CA ASN A 775 -60.25 -4.61 11.86
C ASN A 775 -61.40 -3.62 12.06
N VAL A 776 -61.49 -2.61 11.20
CA VAL A 776 -62.57 -1.61 11.16
C VAL A 776 -63.86 -2.25 10.67
N SER A 777 -63.79 -3.11 9.65
CA SER A 777 -64.98 -3.72 9.05
C SER A 777 -65.71 -4.70 9.98
N GLU A 778 -65.00 -5.33 10.91
CA GLU A 778 -65.58 -6.19 11.94
C GLU A 778 -66.21 -5.39 13.09
N ARG A 779 -65.76 -4.14 13.30
CA ARG A 779 -66.20 -3.26 14.40
C ARG A 779 -67.20 -2.21 13.96
N LYS A 780 -67.86 -2.41 12.82
CA LYS A 780 -68.83 -1.43 12.28
C LYS A 780 -69.96 -1.15 13.25
N GLU A 781 -70.51 -2.17 13.91
CA GLU A 781 -71.58 -2.02 14.91
C GLU A 781 -71.11 -1.16 16.09
N GLU A 782 -69.88 -1.37 16.58
CA GLU A 782 -69.28 -0.59 17.66
C GLU A 782 -69.02 0.87 17.24
N ILE A 783 -68.45 1.09 16.04
CA ILE A 783 -68.17 2.43 15.50
C ILE A 783 -69.48 3.20 15.30
N SER A 784 -70.53 2.54 14.79
CA SER A 784 -71.86 3.12 14.62
C SER A 784 -72.54 3.44 15.95
N LEU A 785 -72.34 2.62 16.98
CA LEU A 785 -72.80 2.92 18.33
C LEU A 785 -72.09 4.16 18.91
N LEU A 786 -70.77 4.26 18.77
CA LEU A 786 -70.01 5.44 19.20
C LEU A 786 -70.50 6.72 18.50
N GLN A 787 -70.75 6.66 17.20
CA GLN A 787 -71.33 7.77 16.45
C GLN A 787 -72.75 8.13 16.90
N ALA A 788 -73.59 7.13 17.19
CA ALA A 788 -74.96 7.34 17.68
C ALA A 788 -75.00 7.99 19.07
N ILE A 789 -73.99 7.73 19.90
CA ILE A 789 -73.82 8.34 21.23
C ILE A 789 -73.20 9.76 21.11
N GLY A 790 -72.87 10.24 19.90
CA GLY A 790 -72.43 11.61 19.65
C GLY A 790 -70.93 11.81 19.48
N TRP A 791 -70.14 10.75 19.29
CA TRP A 791 -68.72 10.89 18.97
C TRP A 791 -68.52 11.64 17.65
N ARG A 792 -67.64 12.66 17.66
CA ARG A 792 -67.25 13.40 16.45
C ARG A 792 -66.43 12.51 15.51
N ARG A 793 -66.57 12.75 14.21
CA ARG A 793 -65.80 12.08 13.14
C ARG A 793 -64.29 12.08 13.38
N TRP A 794 -63.74 13.21 13.85
CA TRP A 794 -62.33 13.34 14.19
C TRP A 794 -61.88 12.42 15.33
N SER A 795 -62.72 12.23 16.36
CA SER A 795 -62.39 11.35 17.49
C SER A 795 -62.30 9.88 17.06
N ILE A 796 -63.10 9.47 16.06
CA ILE A 796 -63.05 8.12 15.48
C ILE A 796 -61.81 7.92 14.62
N ARG A 797 -61.43 8.92 13.80
CA ARG A 797 -60.14 8.89 13.07
C ARG A 797 -58.98 8.77 14.03
N ARG A 798 -58.94 9.61 15.07
CA ARG A 798 -57.86 9.62 16.06
C ARG A 798 -57.79 8.30 16.83
N LEU A 799 -58.92 7.66 17.10
CA LEU A 799 -58.95 6.33 17.74
C LEU A 799 -58.24 5.28 16.87
N ILE A 800 -58.55 5.24 15.57
CA ILE A 800 -57.99 4.25 14.64
C ILE A 800 -56.51 4.55 14.34
N LEU A 801 -56.14 5.83 14.18
CA LEU A 801 -54.75 6.24 14.04
C LEU A 801 -53.92 5.92 15.29
N ALA A 802 -54.51 6.06 16.48
CA ALA A 802 -53.86 5.65 17.74
C ALA A 802 -53.69 4.12 17.83
N GLU A 803 -54.65 3.33 17.34
CA GLU A 803 -54.50 1.87 17.22
C GLU A 803 -53.33 1.52 16.27
N GLY A 804 -53.20 2.21 15.14
CA GLY A 804 -52.05 2.08 14.22
C GLY A 804 -50.71 2.47 14.83
N LEU A 805 -50.68 3.58 15.57
CA LEU A 805 -49.50 4.06 16.29
C LEU A 805 -49.01 3.02 17.32
N PHE A 806 -49.91 2.45 18.11
CA PHE A 806 -49.55 1.40 19.07
C PHE A 806 -49.05 0.14 18.37
N SER A 807 -49.73 -0.32 17.32
CA SER A 807 -49.24 -1.44 16.51
C SER A 807 -47.83 -1.18 15.97
N GLY A 808 -47.55 0.03 15.49
CA GLY A 808 -46.23 0.44 15.00
C GLY A 808 -45.16 0.50 16.09
N LEU A 809 -45.47 1.03 17.28
CA LEU A 809 -44.54 1.08 18.42
C LEU A 809 -44.17 -0.32 18.94
N PHE A 810 -45.15 -1.20 19.13
CA PHE A 810 -44.87 -2.58 19.53
C PHE A 810 -44.12 -3.34 18.43
N ALA A 811 -44.44 -3.06 17.16
CA ALA A 811 -43.70 -3.62 16.05
C ALA A 811 -42.26 -3.10 15.97
N ALA A 812 -42.00 -1.84 16.36
CA ALA A 812 -40.66 -1.30 16.47
C ALA A 812 -39.81 -2.08 17.47
N VAL A 813 -40.34 -2.29 18.69
CA VAL A 813 -39.62 -3.01 19.75
C VAL A 813 -39.31 -4.44 19.32
N ILE A 814 -40.32 -5.17 18.83
CA ILE A 814 -40.15 -6.56 18.40
C ILE A 814 -39.26 -6.64 17.16
N GLY A 815 -39.45 -5.73 16.20
CA GLY A 815 -38.69 -5.69 14.96
C GLY A 815 -37.22 -5.41 15.19
N LEU A 816 -36.89 -4.41 16.02
CA LEU A 816 -35.51 -4.12 16.41
C LEU A 816 -34.89 -5.29 17.16
N THR A 817 -35.60 -5.91 18.11
CA THR A 817 -35.08 -7.08 18.84
C THR A 817 -34.72 -8.22 17.88
N ILE A 818 -35.59 -8.49 16.90
CA ILE A 818 -35.35 -9.51 15.88
C ILE A 818 -34.17 -9.10 14.96
N ALA A 819 -34.06 -7.82 14.59
CA ALA A 819 -32.96 -7.30 13.80
C ALA A 819 -31.61 -7.46 14.52
N PHE A 820 -31.51 -7.06 15.79
CA PHE A 820 -30.31 -7.22 16.61
C PHE A 820 -29.90 -8.69 16.73
N LEU A 821 -30.84 -9.59 17.03
CA LEU A 821 -30.55 -11.02 17.13
C LEU A 821 -30.05 -11.62 15.82
N MET A 822 -30.61 -11.18 14.68
CA MET A 822 -30.17 -11.64 13.37
C MET A 822 -28.80 -11.06 12.99
N ILE A 823 -28.54 -9.77 13.24
CA ILE A 823 -27.22 -9.15 12.98
C ILE A 823 -26.16 -9.85 13.81
N TRP A 824 -26.42 -10.06 15.10
CA TRP A 824 -25.51 -10.79 15.99
C TRP A 824 -25.26 -12.23 15.51
N GLY A 825 -26.30 -12.94 15.08
CA GLY A 825 -26.16 -14.30 14.54
C GLY A 825 -25.42 -14.37 13.21
N LEU A 826 -25.48 -13.31 12.39
CA LEU A 826 -24.86 -13.27 11.07
C LEU A 826 -23.38 -12.85 11.13
N TYR A 827 -23.04 -11.92 12.02
CA TYR A 827 -21.70 -11.32 12.10
C TYR A 827 -20.88 -11.74 13.33
N GLY A 828 -21.46 -12.47 14.28
CA GLY A 828 -20.76 -12.96 15.48
C GLY A 828 -20.32 -11.89 16.48
N SER A 829 -20.50 -10.61 16.15
CA SER A 829 -20.12 -9.43 16.92
C SER A 829 -21.34 -8.55 17.21
N PHE A 830 -21.26 -7.77 18.29
CA PHE A 830 -22.32 -6.82 18.65
C PHE A 830 -22.05 -5.48 17.96
N PRO A 831 -23.00 -4.93 17.17
CA PRO A 831 -22.81 -3.69 16.42
C PRO A 831 -22.89 -2.48 17.36
N ALA A 832 -21.80 -2.20 18.07
CA ALA A 832 -21.76 -1.16 19.11
C ALA A 832 -21.73 0.26 18.53
N GLU A 833 -21.04 0.44 17.42
CA GLU A 833 -20.84 1.73 16.75
C GLU A 833 -22.13 2.21 16.08
N GLU A 834 -22.92 1.29 15.52
CA GLU A 834 -24.08 1.62 14.69
C GLU A 834 -25.42 1.53 15.44
N ILE A 835 -25.40 1.42 16.78
CA ILE A 835 -26.61 1.35 17.62
C ILE A 835 -27.53 2.54 17.35
N GLY A 836 -26.96 3.75 17.22
CA GLY A 836 -27.73 4.97 16.96
C GLY A 836 -28.55 4.88 15.67
N PHE A 837 -27.90 4.41 14.59
CA PHE A 837 -28.54 4.18 13.31
C PHE A 837 -29.61 3.08 13.38
N LEU A 838 -29.29 1.94 14.01
CA LEU A 838 -30.25 0.85 14.18
C LEU A 838 -31.49 1.29 14.97
N LEU A 839 -31.34 2.03 16.06
CA LEU A 839 -32.46 2.57 16.82
C LEU A 839 -33.32 3.55 15.99
N ALA A 840 -32.70 4.34 15.11
CA ALA A 840 -33.42 5.24 14.21
C ALA A 840 -34.34 4.48 13.24
N THR A 841 -33.98 3.26 12.82
CA THR A 841 -34.87 2.40 11.99
C THR A 841 -36.17 2.04 12.70
N GLY A 842 -36.23 2.13 14.03
CA GLY A 842 -37.43 1.97 14.84
C GLY A 842 -38.55 2.99 14.56
N LEU A 843 -38.26 4.07 13.82
CA LEU A 843 -39.27 5.02 13.33
C LEU A 843 -40.07 4.50 12.14
N ILE A 844 -39.47 3.62 11.33
CA ILE A 844 -40.09 3.05 10.12
C ILE A 844 -41.40 2.30 10.41
N PRO A 845 -41.48 1.36 11.36
CA PRO A 845 -42.72 0.62 11.66
C PRO A 845 -43.79 1.54 12.27
N VAL A 846 -43.40 2.61 12.96
CA VAL A 846 -44.31 3.65 13.46
C VAL A 846 -44.96 4.39 12.28
N ILE A 847 -44.16 4.81 11.30
CA ILE A 847 -44.63 5.47 10.08
C ILE A 847 -45.54 4.53 9.28
N ILE A 848 -45.15 3.26 9.10
CA ILE A 848 -45.95 2.23 8.39
C ILE A 848 -47.29 2.02 9.11
N GLY A 849 -47.29 1.92 10.44
CA GLY A 849 -48.51 1.78 11.25
C GLY A 849 -49.48 2.95 11.07
N LEU A 850 -48.95 4.18 10.99
CA LEU A 850 -49.74 5.38 10.73
C LEU A 850 -50.26 5.40 9.28
N LEU A 851 -49.39 5.25 8.29
CA LEU A 851 -49.75 5.28 6.86
C LEU A 851 -50.78 4.18 6.52
N GLY A 852 -50.56 2.96 7.01
CA GLY A 852 -51.48 1.84 6.80
C GLY A 852 -52.86 2.05 7.42
N THR A 853 -52.98 2.87 8.47
CA THR A 853 -54.28 3.15 9.11
C THR A 853 -55.03 4.35 8.55
N VAL A 854 -54.39 5.23 7.76
CA VAL A 854 -55.04 6.42 7.18
C VAL A 854 -56.28 6.04 6.38
N PHE A 855 -56.15 5.10 5.45
CA PHE A 855 -57.24 4.72 4.55
C PHE A 855 -58.42 4.03 5.29
N PRO A 856 -58.19 3.05 6.18
CA PRO A 856 -59.24 2.49 7.03
C PRO A 856 -59.89 3.49 7.98
N ALA A 857 -59.13 4.42 8.56
CA ALA A 857 -59.65 5.46 9.45
C ALA A 857 -60.67 6.36 8.74
N GLU A 858 -60.38 6.70 7.47
CA GLU A 858 -61.25 7.51 6.65
C GLU A 858 -62.57 6.80 6.33
N ARG A 859 -62.51 5.49 6.05
CA ARG A 859 -63.70 4.69 5.81
C ARG A 859 -64.55 4.51 7.06
N ALA A 860 -63.94 4.35 8.24
CA ALA A 860 -64.67 4.21 9.50
C ALA A 860 -65.60 5.39 9.78
N VAL A 861 -65.15 6.60 9.43
CA VAL A 861 -65.93 7.83 9.58
C VAL A 861 -67.12 7.91 8.63
N GLN A 862 -67.04 7.26 7.48
CA GLN A 862 -68.08 7.29 6.45
C GLN A 862 -69.22 6.30 6.70
N ILE A 863 -69.11 5.43 7.71
CA ILE A 863 -70.17 4.50 8.10
C ILE A 863 -71.34 5.30 8.67
N VAL A 864 -72.56 5.08 8.17
CA VAL A 864 -73.78 5.73 8.69
C VAL A 864 -74.33 4.93 9.88
N PRO A 865 -74.68 5.55 11.03
CA PRO A 865 -75.09 4.84 12.25
C PRO A 865 -76.21 3.82 12.06
N ASN A 866 -77.26 4.18 11.31
CA ASN A 866 -78.39 3.30 11.00
C ASN A 866 -77.93 2.04 10.20
N GLN A 867 -77.09 2.24 9.19
CA GLN A 867 -76.61 1.15 8.33
C GLN A 867 -75.67 0.19 9.05
N GLY A 868 -74.88 0.68 10.01
CA GLY A 868 -74.00 -0.17 10.81
C GLY A 868 -74.75 -1.04 11.82
N MET A 869 -75.89 -0.58 12.35
CA MET A 869 -76.71 -1.36 13.31
C MET A 869 -77.65 -2.36 12.63
N GLY A 870 -78.11 -2.08 11.40
CA GLY A 870 -79.10 -2.91 10.70
C GLY A 870 -78.56 -4.15 9.99
N GLY A 871 -77.24 -4.38 9.94
CA GLY A 871 -76.62 -5.56 9.31
C GLY A 871 -76.81 -5.71 7.78
N ILE A 872 -77.67 -4.91 7.16
CA ILE A 872 -77.98 -4.93 5.73
C ILE A 872 -77.14 -3.84 5.04
N TYR A 873 -76.07 -4.25 4.37
CA TYR A 873 -75.21 -3.32 3.63
C TYR A 873 -75.56 -3.34 2.14
N SER A 874 -75.95 -2.18 1.61
CA SER A 874 -75.95 -1.86 0.17
C SER A 874 -75.25 -0.53 0.00
N ASN A 875 -74.07 -0.54 -0.64
CA ASN A 875 -73.28 0.67 -0.84
C ASN A 875 -73.97 1.57 -1.89
N ARG A 876 -74.02 2.89 -1.65
CA ARG A 876 -74.49 3.84 -2.67
C ARG A 876 -73.47 3.84 -3.83
N LYS A 877 -73.92 3.47 -5.04
CA LYS A 877 -73.08 3.25 -6.26
C LYS A 877 -72.03 4.35 -6.54
N VAL A 878 -72.29 5.59 -6.14
CA VAL A 878 -71.42 6.76 -6.40
C VAL A 878 -70.14 6.75 -5.56
N THR A 879 -70.24 6.38 -4.28
CA THR A 879 -69.10 6.30 -3.33
C THR A 879 -68.19 5.11 -3.65
N GLU A 880 -68.78 3.98 -4.06
CA GLU A 880 -68.03 2.79 -4.52
C GLU A 880 -67.26 3.09 -5.81
N LYS A 881 -67.81 3.94 -6.71
CA LYS A 881 -67.16 4.33 -7.96
C LYS A 881 -65.97 5.27 -7.73
N ARG A 882 -66.09 6.26 -6.85
CA ARG A 882 -64.98 7.15 -6.44
C ARG A 882 -63.90 6.38 -5.65
N MET A 883 -64.28 5.46 -4.77
CA MET A 883 -63.32 4.61 -4.05
C MET A 883 -62.60 3.63 -4.97
N LYS A 884 -63.30 2.99 -5.92
CA LYS A 884 -62.64 2.18 -6.95
C LYS A 884 -61.64 3.01 -7.73
N LEU A 885 -62.02 4.21 -8.16
CA LEU A 885 -61.12 5.12 -8.85
C LEU A 885 -59.91 5.49 -8.00
N ILE A 886 -60.07 5.78 -6.72
CA ILE A 886 -58.94 6.11 -5.84
C ILE A 886 -58.04 4.89 -5.63
N VAL A 887 -58.57 3.71 -5.27
CA VAL A 887 -57.74 2.50 -5.07
C VAL A 887 -57.05 2.08 -6.36
N ILE A 888 -57.75 2.15 -7.49
CA ILE A 888 -57.17 1.88 -8.81
C ILE A 888 -56.12 2.93 -9.15
N PHE A 889 -56.35 4.21 -8.87
CA PHE A 889 -55.39 5.28 -9.13
C PHE A 889 -54.17 5.19 -8.21
N THR A 890 -54.33 4.87 -6.92
CA THR A 890 -53.21 4.65 -5.99
C THR A 890 -52.42 3.40 -6.36
N ALA A 891 -53.10 2.34 -6.82
CA ALA A 891 -52.45 1.13 -7.31
C ALA A 891 -51.72 1.36 -8.64
N ILE A 892 -52.33 2.08 -9.59
CA ILE A 892 -51.71 2.46 -10.86
C ILE A 892 -50.58 3.47 -10.61
N ALA A 893 -50.71 4.37 -9.65
CA ALA A 893 -49.64 5.26 -9.25
C ALA A 893 -48.50 4.45 -8.64
N LEU A 894 -48.75 3.55 -7.67
CA LEU A 894 -47.70 2.71 -7.09
C LEU A 894 -47.03 1.79 -8.10
N VAL A 895 -47.82 1.12 -8.95
CA VAL A 895 -47.31 0.26 -10.04
C VAL A 895 -46.63 1.09 -11.12
N GLY A 896 -47.14 2.28 -11.42
CA GLY A 896 -46.58 3.20 -12.40
C GLY A 896 -45.30 3.86 -11.91
N THR A 897 -45.20 4.20 -10.63
CA THR A 897 -43.97 4.63 -9.97
C THR A 897 -42.97 3.50 -9.94
N PHE A 898 -43.40 2.27 -9.60
CA PHE A 898 -42.56 1.07 -9.66
C PHE A 898 -42.03 0.81 -11.09
N LEU A 899 -42.89 0.84 -12.10
CA LEU A 899 -42.50 0.67 -13.51
C LEU A 899 -41.65 1.84 -14.01
N PHE A 900 -41.94 3.07 -13.60
CA PHE A 900 -41.12 4.24 -13.92
C PHE A 900 -39.73 4.14 -13.30
N THR A 901 -39.63 3.71 -12.04
CA THR A 901 -38.33 3.42 -11.41
C THR A 901 -37.62 2.27 -12.09
N MET A 902 -38.33 1.19 -12.51
CA MET A 902 -37.73 0.10 -13.31
C MET A 902 -37.14 0.64 -14.61
N ILE A 903 -37.87 1.50 -15.34
CA ILE A 903 -37.48 2.01 -16.66
C ILE A 903 -36.40 3.08 -16.58
N LYS A 904 -36.38 3.91 -15.53
CA LYS A 904 -35.37 4.97 -15.36
C LYS A 904 -34.08 4.48 -14.71
N VAL A 905 -34.16 3.51 -13.79
CA VAL A 905 -33.00 3.01 -13.03
C VAL A 905 -32.29 1.87 -13.76
N ALA A 906 -32.97 1.09 -14.61
CA ALA A 906 -32.34 -0.01 -15.34
C ALA A 906 -31.37 0.40 -16.48
N PRO A 907 -31.55 1.54 -17.19
CA PRO A 907 -30.63 1.91 -18.28
C PRO A 907 -29.87 3.24 -18.10
N ASN A 908 -30.26 4.12 -17.18
CA ASN A 908 -29.68 5.48 -17.09
C ASN A 908 -29.23 5.82 -15.67
N ILE A 909 -28.07 5.30 -15.29
CA ILE A 909 -27.13 6.09 -14.49
C ILE A 909 -26.04 6.54 -15.45
N GLU A 910 -26.34 7.57 -16.24
CA GLU A 910 -25.30 8.39 -16.86
C GLU A 910 -24.51 9.01 -15.71
N TYR A 911 -23.18 8.87 -15.77
CA TYR A 911 -22.18 9.47 -14.88
C TYR A 911 -22.60 10.88 -14.46
N THR A 912 -23.30 10.98 -13.34
CA THR A 912 -23.51 12.24 -12.68
C THR A 912 -22.48 12.24 -11.57
N ASN A 913 -21.51 13.16 -11.69
CA ASN A 913 -20.51 13.44 -10.67
C ASN A 913 -21.17 13.29 -9.29
N PRO A 914 -20.60 12.48 -8.38
CA PRO A 914 -21.17 12.33 -7.06
C PRO A 914 -21.15 13.70 -6.38
N GLU A 915 -22.31 14.38 -6.34
CA GLU A 915 -22.51 15.44 -5.37
C GLU A 915 -22.43 14.78 -4.00
N VAL A 916 -21.36 15.14 -3.30
CA VAL A 916 -20.99 14.79 -1.93
C VAL A 916 -22.21 14.89 -1.02
N GLY A 917 -22.78 13.72 -0.72
CA GLY A 917 -23.92 13.55 0.16
C GLY A 917 -23.51 12.92 1.48
N LYS A 918 -23.03 13.75 2.41
CA LYS A 918 -22.91 13.57 3.88
C LYS A 918 -22.45 12.22 4.46
N GLU A 919 -21.27 12.32 5.09
CA GLU A 919 -20.84 11.72 6.37
C GLU A 919 -21.02 10.20 6.52
N GLN A 920 -19.93 9.47 6.28
CA GLN A 920 -19.62 8.22 6.96
C GLN A 920 -18.27 8.39 7.68
N GLU A 921 -18.22 7.94 8.94
CA GLU A 921 -16.98 7.81 9.72
C GLU A 921 -16.09 6.78 9.02
N PHE A 922 -15.20 7.28 8.16
CA PHE A 922 -13.90 6.67 8.03
C PHE A 922 -13.26 6.71 9.43
N SER A 923 -12.35 5.80 9.77
CA SER A 923 -11.34 6.11 10.78
C SER A 923 -10.19 6.76 10.04
N PRO A 924 -10.31 8.06 9.67
CA PRO A 924 -9.22 8.73 8.98
C PRO A 924 -7.97 8.62 9.85
N THR A 925 -6.82 8.62 9.20
CA THR A 925 -5.57 8.89 9.90
C THR A 925 -5.73 10.17 10.71
N GLU A 926 -5.36 10.11 11.99
CA GLU A 926 -5.43 11.24 12.92
C GLU A 926 -4.01 11.74 13.19
N GLY A 927 -3.82 13.05 13.30
CA GLY A 927 -2.51 13.65 13.52
C GLY A 927 -2.38 15.02 12.86
N GLU A 928 -1.42 15.83 13.32
CA GLU A 928 -1.06 17.11 12.70
C GLU A 928 0.26 16.97 11.93
N ILE A 929 0.47 17.81 10.92
CA ILE A 929 1.76 17.91 10.24
C ILE A 929 2.79 18.39 11.27
N GLY A 930 3.76 17.54 11.59
CA GLY A 930 4.82 17.82 12.56
C GLY A 930 6.19 17.88 11.89
N VAL A 931 7.07 18.71 12.42
CA VAL A 931 8.51 18.75 12.08
C VAL A 931 9.22 18.08 13.24
N GLU A 932 9.24 16.75 13.26
CA GLU A 932 10.12 15.99 14.15
C GLU A 932 10.92 15.08 13.22
N THR A 933 12.22 15.32 13.20
CA THR A 933 13.22 14.38 12.68
C THR A 933 13.30 13.18 13.63
N SER A 934 13.56 11.99 13.11
CA SER A 934 13.80 10.79 13.91
C SER A 934 15.09 10.97 14.73
N VAL A 935 14.99 11.60 15.89
CA VAL A 935 16.07 11.64 16.88
C VAL A 935 15.82 10.51 17.86
N ASP A 936 16.28 9.31 17.50
CA ASP A 936 16.41 8.20 18.44
C ASP A 936 17.52 7.25 17.98
N HIS A 937 18.77 7.70 18.11
CA HIS A 937 19.86 6.80 18.47
C HIS A 937 20.55 7.38 19.70
N GLU A 938 20.48 6.62 20.81
CA GLU A 938 21.24 6.88 22.02
C GLU A 938 22.72 6.96 21.65
N ILE A 939 23.24 8.19 21.64
CA ILE A 939 24.68 8.45 21.70
C ILE A 939 25.18 7.77 22.98
N PRO A 940 26.12 6.83 22.94
CA PRO A 940 26.79 6.39 24.15
C PRO A 940 27.46 7.61 24.78
N GLU A 941 26.94 8.06 25.92
CA GLU A 941 27.57 9.08 26.78
C GLU A 941 28.91 8.53 27.27
N GLU A 942 29.97 8.68 26.48
CA GLU A 942 31.35 8.54 26.95
C GLU A 942 32.32 9.35 26.08
N SER A 943 32.08 10.66 25.96
CA SER A 943 33.11 11.60 25.48
C SER A 943 32.83 13.04 25.91
N GLU A 944 32.65 13.28 27.21
CA GLU A 944 32.65 14.63 27.79
C GLU A 944 33.42 14.65 29.12
N GLU A 945 34.68 14.23 29.10
CA GLU A 945 35.64 14.64 30.11
C GLU A 945 37.05 14.52 29.50
N LEU A 946 37.66 15.66 29.14
CA LEU A 946 39.11 15.95 29.22
C LEU A 946 39.41 17.30 28.54
N LEU A 947 38.89 18.40 29.11
CA LEU A 947 39.55 19.69 29.00
C LEU A 947 40.43 19.87 30.23
N GLY A 948 41.65 19.33 30.15
CA GLY A 948 42.68 19.44 31.17
C GLY A 948 43.96 19.99 30.54
N ASN A 949 44.24 21.25 30.83
CA ASN A 949 45.43 21.98 30.41
C ASN A 949 46.58 21.60 31.36
N ASP A 950 47.53 20.76 30.93
CA ASP A 950 48.86 20.65 31.54
C ASP A 950 49.89 20.14 30.52
N SER A 951 51.00 20.86 30.44
CA SER A 951 52.07 20.72 29.47
C SER A 951 53.14 19.72 29.93
N SER A 952 53.22 18.57 29.27
CA SER A 952 54.45 17.79 29.00
C SER A 952 54.10 16.56 28.15
N TRP A 953 54.60 16.47 26.92
CA TRP A 953 54.32 15.35 26.01
C TRP A 953 54.90 14.04 26.57
N GLY A 954 54.05 13.04 26.78
CA GLY A 954 54.43 11.69 27.18
C GLY A 954 54.06 10.66 26.11
N ARG A 955 54.69 9.47 26.17
CA ARG A 955 54.49 8.32 25.25
C ARG A 955 53.01 7.97 24.96
N ASP A 956 52.09 8.30 25.87
CA ASP A 956 50.67 8.01 25.74
C ASP A 956 49.90 8.99 24.81
N ASP A 957 50.41 10.20 24.54
CA ASP A 957 49.71 11.20 23.70
C ASP A 957 49.95 11.02 22.18
N ILE A 958 50.92 10.19 21.78
CA ILE A 958 51.28 9.94 20.37
C ILE A 958 50.57 8.68 19.81
N VAL A 959 49.88 7.91 20.66
CA VAL A 959 49.17 6.67 20.25
C VAL A 959 47.81 6.96 19.58
N ASP A 960 47.35 8.22 19.58
CA ASP A 960 46.15 8.67 18.86
C ASP A 960 46.38 8.96 17.35
N GLU A 961 47.62 8.85 16.86
CA GLU A 961 47.94 8.93 15.43
C GLU A 961 48.09 7.53 14.81
N LYS A 962 47.41 7.27 13.68
CA LYS A 962 47.34 5.97 12.97
C LYS A 962 48.65 5.57 12.26
N TYR A 963 49.78 5.44 12.98
CA TYR A 963 51.04 4.91 12.44
C TYR A 963 50.90 3.46 11.96
N TYR A 964 51.66 3.06 10.93
CA TYR A 964 51.63 1.68 10.42
C TYR A 964 52.12 0.69 11.48
N LYS A 965 53.17 1.05 12.24
CA LYS A 965 53.61 0.36 13.45
C LYS A 965 54.52 1.24 14.29
N VAL A 966 54.45 1.07 15.62
CA VAL A 966 55.36 1.68 16.60
C VAL A 966 56.25 0.59 17.17
N LEU A 967 57.56 0.83 17.21
CA LEU A 967 58.60 -0.11 17.69
C LEU A 967 59.45 0.53 18.79
N ASP A 968 59.97 -0.27 19.71
CA ASP A 968 61.02 0.16 20.63
C ASP A 968 62.41 0.06 19.97
N GLU A 969 63.40 0.80 20.49
CA GLU A 969 64.80 0.69 20.04
C GLU A 969 65.28 -0.78 19.98
N GLY A 970 65.79 -1.18 18.81
CA GLY A 970 66.33 -2.52 18.57
C GLY A 970 65.27 -3.62 18.42
N GLU A 971 63.98 -3.29 18.49
CA GLU A 971 62.89 -4.19 18.11
C GLU A 971 62.82 -4.32 16.59
N ASP A 972 62.71 -5.55 16.09
CA ASP A 972 62.63 -5.86 14.66
C ASP A 972 61.24 -6.41 14.34
N ILE A 973 60.60 -5.84 13.33
CA ILE A 973 59.33 -6.38 12.81
C ILE A 973 59.62 -7.72 12.14
N LYS A 974 59.21 -8.80 12.82
CA LYS A 974 59.08 -10.14 12.26
C LYS A 974 57.81 -10.78 12.81
N ASP A 975 56.66 -10.53 12.18
CA ASP A 975 55.45 -11.30 12.52
C ASP A 975 54.63 -11.75 11.30
N THR A 976 54.17 -12.98 11.44
CA THR A 976 53.45 -13.89 10.56
C THR A 976 52.01 -13.46 10.34
N GLY A 977 51.66 -13.06 9.10
CA GLY A 977 50.29 -12.65 8.81
C GLY A 977 50.00 -12.65 7.33
N ASN A 978 50.34 -11.57 6.62
CA ASN A 978 50.05 -11.45 5.19
C ASN A 978 50.87 -10.42 4.37
N SER A 979 51.98 -9.85 4.88
CA SER A 979 53.08 -9.14 4.13
C SER A 979 54.12 -8.56 5.11
N ILE A 980 55.42 -8.32 4.85
CA ILE A 980 56.59 -9.11 4.38
C ILE A 980 57.77 -8.08 4.39
N LEU A 981 58.24 -7.63 5.56
CA LEU A 981 59.38 -6.69 5.70
C LEU A 981 60.09 -6.85 7.05
N SER A 982 61.39 -6.57 7.13
CA SER A 982 62.18 -6.53 8.37
C SER A 982 62.77 -5.14 8.55
N TYR A 983 62.41 -4.47 9.64
CA TYR A 983 62.84 -3.12 9.96
C TYR A 983 63.19 -3.02 11.43
N TYR A 984 64.40 -2.53 11.71
CA TYR A 984 64.82 -2.11 13.05
C TYR A 984 65.74 -0.89 12.95
N ALA A 985 65.73 -0.07 13.98
CA ALA A 985 66.65 1.04 14.16
C ALA A 985 67.26 0.99 15.57
N LYS A 986 68.51 1.42 15.67
CA LYS A 986 69.28 1.41 16.92
C LYS A 986 70.20 2.61 17.02
N GLU A 987 70.27 3.23 18.20
CA GLU A 987 71.18 4.33 18.44
C GLU A 987 72.62 3.79 18.54
N ILE A 988 73.55 4.48 17.88
CA ILE A 988 74.97 4.18 17.90
C ILE A 988 75.77 5.41 18.30
N LYS A 989 76.99 5.19 18.79
CA LYS A 989 77.87 6.28 19.21
C LYS A 989 78.24 7.14 18.00
N SER A 990 77.92 8.42 18.04
CA SER A 990 78.21 9.36 16.95
C SER A 990 79.72 9.52 16.73
N GLU A 991 80.14 9.44 15.46
CA GLU A 991 81.52 9.71 15.01
C GLU A 991 81.67 11.12 14.40
N GLN A 992 80.59 11.92 14.41
CA GLN A 992 80.57 13.27 13.85
C GLN A 992 81.38 14.27 14.70
N PRO A 993 81.92 15.36 14.11
CA PRO A 993 82.60 16.42 14.85
C PRO A 993 81.68 17.04 15.91
N GLN A 994 82.25 17.64 16.97
CA GLN A 994 81.47 18.31 18.01
C GLN A 994 80.46 19.32 17.40
N PRO A 995 79.17 19.24 17.76
CA PRO A 995 78.11 20.09 17.22
C PRO A 995 78.23 21.56 17.67
N GLU A 996 77.38 22.42 17.12
CA GLU A 996 77.24 23.82 17.53
C GLU A 996 76.84 23.93 19.03
N GLU A 997 77.20 25.04 19.67
CA GLU A 997 77.01 25.26 21.13
C GLU A 997 75.52 25.15 21.51
N GLY A 998 75.16 24.12 22.28
CA GLY A 998 73.77 23.82 22.71
C GLY A 998 73.07 22.68 21.97
N MET A 999 73.73 22.03 21.01
CA MET A 999 73.21 20.87 20.28
C MET A 999 74.00 19.59 20.64
N LYS A 1000 73.38 18.41 20.47
CA LYS A 1000 74.03 17.10 20.54
C LYS A 1000 73.83 16.33 19.23
N ASN A 1001 74.83 15.53 18.84
CA ASN A 1001 74.72 14.65 17.69
C ASN A 1001 74.15 13.29 18.10
N ILE A 1002 73.12 12.85 17.40
CA ILE A 1002 72.55 11.50 17.52
C ILE A 1002 72.83 10.76 16.22
N SER A 1003 73.36 9.54 16.31
CA SER A 1003 73.58 8.70 15.13
C SER A 1003 72.75 7.43 15.28
N ILE A 1004 71.89 7.15 14.31
CA ILE A 1004 70.98 6.00 14.32
C ILE A 1004 71.34 5.08 13.16
N GLU A 1005 71.64 3.83 13.47
CA GLU A 1005 71.78 2.78 12.48
C GLU A 1005 70.41 2.15 12.23
N PHE A 1006 69.95 2.13 10.97
CA PHE A 1006 68.76 1.39 10.59
C PHE A 1006 69.07 0.29 9.60
N TYR A 1007 68.24 -0.76 9.67
CA TYR A 1007 68.19 -1.84 8.70
C TYR A 1007 66.77 -1.95 8.18
N PHE A 1008 66.64 -1.99 6.86
CA PHE A 1008 65.40 -2.22 6.17
C PHE A 1008 65.63 -3.33 5.15
N GLU A 1009 64.88 -4.42 5.22
CA GLU A 1009 64.87 -5.48 4.22
C GLU A 1009 63.45 -5.65 3.75
N ASN A 1010 63.26 -5.38 2.46
CA ASN A 1010 62.06 -5.79 1.79
C ASN A 1010 62.11 -7.30 1.58
N LEU A 1011 61.04 -8.00 1.93
CA LEU A 1011 60.92 -9.43 1.73
C LEU A 1011 59.92 -9.76 0.60
N ASP A 1012 59.27 -8.74 -0.01
CA ASP A 1012 58.24 -8.84 -1.06
C ASP A 1012 58.76 -8.41 -2.43
N ASP A 1013 57.96 -8.62 -3.49
CA ASP A 1013 58.32 -8.24 -4.88
C ASP A 1013 57.93 -6.77 -5.21
N MET A 1014 57.46 -5.98 -4.25
CA MET A 1014 57.12 -4.56 -4.46
C MET A 1014 58.34 -3.66 -4.26
N GLY A 1015 58.37 -2.49 -4.90
CA GLY A 1015 59.46 -1.51 -4.72
C GLY A 1015 59.06 -0.46 -3.70
N TYR A 1016 59.76 -0.35 -2.58
CA TYR A 1016 59.52 0.72 -1.61
C TYR A 1016 60.33 1.94 -1.96
N ARG A 1017 59.71 3.13 -1.95
CA ARG A 1017 60.49 4.36 -2.11
C ARG A 1017 61.45 4.47 -0.91
N MET A 1018 62.74 4.67 -1.17
CA MET A 1018 63.75 4.75 -0.12
C MET A 1018 64.74 5.86 -0.43
N ARG A 1019 64.57 7.00 0.23
CA ARG A 1019 65.45 8.16 0.22
C ARG A 1019 65.82 8.56 1.64
N PRO A 1020 66.90 7.99 2.20
CA PRO A 1020 67.15 8.13 3.63
C PRO A 1020 67.40 9.56 4.10
N ASP A 1021 67.80 10.45 3.19
CA ASP A 1021 68.01 11.90 3.42
C ASP A 1021 66.70 12.70 3.52
N LYS A 1022 65.56 12.15 3.08
CA LYS A 1022 64.27 12.86 2.99
C LYS A 1022 63.11 12.19 3.70
N GLU A 1023 63.17 10.86 3.82
CA GLU A 1023 62.05 10.06 4.33
C GLU A 1023 62.21 9.68 5.80
N PHE A 1024 63.40 9.90 6.38
CA PHE A 1024 63.63 9.77 7.81
C PHE A 1024 63.67 11.14 8.48
N LEU A 1025 63.03 11.23 9.64
CA LEU A 1025 63.10 12.39 10.52
C LEU A 1025 63.01 11.94 11.98
N ILE A 1026 63.60 12.73 12.88
CA ILE A 1026 63.37 12.62 14.32
C ILE A 1026 62.23 13.58 14.69
N LEU A 1027 61.26 13.05 15.44
CA LEU A 1027 60.19 13.78 16.11
C LEU A 1027 60.59 14.04 17.56
N VAL A 1028 60.57 15.32 17.95
CA VAL A 1028 60.67 15.80 19.34
C VAL A 1028 59.55 16.81 19.53
N ASP A 1029 58.54 16.47 20.34
CA ASP A 1029 57.28 17.24 20.42
C ASP A 1029 56.68 17.51 19.03
N GLU A 1030 56.44 18.78 18.67
CA GLU A 1030 55.96 19.20 17.34
C GLU A 1030 57.08 19.51 16.33
N GLU A 1031 58.34 19.43 16.74
CA GLU A 1031 59.50 19.78 15.91
C GLU A 1031 60.07 18.57 15.14
N ARG A 1032 60.50 18.83 13.90
CA ARG A 1032 60.98 17.81 12.96
C ARG A 1032 62.43 18.05 12.60
N TYR A 1033 63.28 17.07 12.89
CA TYR A 1033 64.72 17.11 12.64
C TYR A 1033 65.09 16.12 11.53
N TYR A 1034 65.69 16.63 10.46
CA TYR A 1034 66.13 15.83 9.31
C TYR A 1034 67.61 15.42 9.46
N PRO A 1035 68.04 14.30 8.84
CA PRO A 1035 69.42 13.86 8.94
C PRO A 1035 70.38 14.86 8.28
N ILE A 1036 71.45 15.23 8.99
CA ILE A 1036 72.53 16.10 8.49
C ILE A 1036 73.50 15.33 7.59
N ASN A 1037 73.61 14.01 7.78
CA ASN A 1037 74.43 13.14 6.97
C ASN A 1037 73.85 11.72 6.94
N VAL A 1038 73.98 11.06 5.79
CA VAL A 1038 73.51 9.69 5.57
C VAL A 1038 74.67 8.86 5.05
N THR A 1039 75.05 7.83 5.79
CA THR A 1039 76.12 6.90 5.40
C THR A 1039 75.53 5.53 5.10
N ILE A 1040 75.46 5.17 3.82
CA ILE A 1040 74.98 3.84 3.40
C ILE A 1040 76.08 2.80 3.65
N LEU A 1041 75.83 1.84 4.53
CA LEU A 1041 76.76 0.77 4.88
C LEU A 1041 76.66 -0.40 3.89
N LYS A 1042 75.44 -0.76 3.50
CA LYS A 1042 75.17 -1.85 2.55
C LYS A 1042 73.82 -1.62 1.88
N VAL A 1043 73.75 -1.83 0.56
CA VAL A 1043 72.50 -1.78 -0.21
C VAL A 1043 72.48 -2.87 -1.28
N GLU A 1044 71.34 -3.53 -1.46
CA GLU A 1044 71.05 -4.54 -2.48
C GLU A 1044 69.70 -4.19 -3.15
N ASP A 1045 69.64 -4.26 -4.49
CA ASP A 1045 68.46 -3.96 -5.32
C ASP A 1045 67.80 -2.60 -5.06
N TRP A 1046 68.58 -1.53 -5.21
CA TRP A 1046 68.12 -0.13 -5.15
C TRP A 1046 68.18 0.52 -6.52
N GLU A 1047 67.05 0.54 -7.22
CA GLU A 1047 66.93 1.11 -8.57
C GLU A 1047 66.77 2.64 -8.53
N ASP A 1048 67.51 3.32 -9.41
CA ASP A 1048 67.52 4.77 -9.63
C ASP A 1048 67.69 5.63 -8.36
N GLU A 1049 68.30 5.07 -7.31
CA GLU A 1049 68.42 5.71 -5.98
C GLU A 1049 67.07 6.16 -5.40
N LYS A 1050 65.99 5.46 -5.78
CA LYS A 1050 64.61 5.84 -5.43
C LYS A 1050 63.76 4.67 -4.95
N LEU A 1051 63.86 3.50 -5.55
CA LEU A 1051 63.05 2.33 -5.21
C LEU A 1051 63.94 1.19 -4.72
N LEU A 1052 63.72 0.74 -3.49
CA LEU A 1052 64.42 -0.37 -2.86
C LEU A 1052 63.52 -1.61 -2.93
N TYR A 1053 63.97 -2.61 -3.66
CA TYR A 1053 63.36 -3.94 -3.76
C TYR A 1053 64.05 -4.96 -2.84
N GLY A 1054 65.31 -4.71 -2.49
CA GLY A 1054 66.09 -5.59 -1.63
C GLY A 1054 66.23 -5.04 -0.22
N LYS A 1055 67.47 -4.86 0.23
CA LYS A 1055 67.77 -4.41 1.59
C LYS A 1055 68.75 -3.27 1.65
N MET A 1056 68.58 -2.44 2.67
CA MET A 1056 69.43 -1.31 2.97
C MET A 1056 69.81 -1.32 4.44
N ARG A 1057 71.08 -1.05 4.70
CA ARG A 1057 71.61 -0.75 6.02
C ARG A 1057 72.36 0.56 5.94
N ALA A 1058 71.98 1.54 6.74
CA ALA A 1058 72.57 2.87 6.71
C ALA A 1058 72.61 3.51 8.11
N ILE A 1059 73.50 4.47 8.27
CA ILE A 1059 73.61 5.32 9.45
C ILE A 1059 73.06 6.70 9.09
N LEU A 1060 72.17 7.20 9.92
CA LEU A 1060 71.59 8.53 9.85
C LEU A 1060 72.18 9.36 11.00
N ASP A 1061 72.82 10.48 10.67
CA ASP A 1061 73.33 11.42 11.65
C ASP A 1061 72.37 12.61 11.76
N PHE A 1062 72.01 12.99 12.99
CA PHE A 1062 71.13 14.10 13.32
C PHE A 1062 71.83 15.04 14.30
N SER A 1063 71.44 16.33 14.28
CA SER A 1063 71.82 17.32 15.28
C SER A 1063 70.55 17.84 15.93
N VAL A 1064 70.38 17.59 17.22
CA VAL A 1064 69.19 17.98 18.01
C VAL A 1064 69.60 18.76 19.26
N PRO A 1065 68.70 19.49 19.94
CA PRO A 1065 69.02 20.19 21.18
C PRO A 1065 69.56 19.27 22.30
N GLU A 1066 70.46 19.78 23.15
CA GLU A 1066 71.11 18.99 24.22
C GLU A 1066 70.12 18.43 25.28
N ASP A 1067 68.95 19.06 25.42
CA ASP A 1067 67.89 18.74 26.39
C ASP A 1067 66.89 17.68 25.95
N VAL A 1068 67.01 17.15 24.73
CA VAL A 1068 66.14 16.07 24.22
C VAL A 1068 66.50 14.74 24.88
N GLU A 1069 65.69 14.19 25.78
CA GLU A 1069 65.96 12.87 26.40
C GLU A 1069 65.27 11.71 25.64
N ASP A 1070 64.03 11.90 25.20
CA ASP A 1070 63.25 10.92 24.42
C ASP A 1070 62.94 11.46 23.02
N TYR A 1071 62.94 10.58 22.02
CA TYR A 1071 62.65 10.97 20.64
C TYR A 1071 62.16 9.80 19.78
N GLY A 1072 61.39 10.10 18.73
CA GLY A 1072 60.89 9.11 17.78
C GLY A 1072 61.54 9.23 16.41
N LEU A 1073 62.13 8.16 15.88
CA LEU A 1073 62.56 8.09 14.48
C LEU A 1073 61.39 7.65 13.60
N LEU A 1074 60.94 8.54 12.72
CA LEU A 1074 59.87 8.27 11.77
C LEU A 1074 60.43 8.00 10.38
N LEU A 1075 60.05 6.86 9.79
CA LEU A 1075 60.21 6.55 8.37
C LEU A 1075 58.87 6.76 7.65
N ARG A 1076 58.83 7.74 6.75
CA ARG A 1076 57.65 8.07 5.94
C ARG A 1076 57.93 7.79 4.46
N SER A 1077 57.51 6.61 4.01
CA SER A 1077 57.59 6.21 2.60
C SER A 1077 56.21 5.86 2.03
N THR A 1078 56.06 5.98 0.71
CA THR A 1078 54.86 5.60 -0.03
C THR A 1078 54.61 4.10 0.16
N GLY A 1079 53.55 3.75 0.89
CA GLY A 1079 53.20 2.36 1.24
C GLY A 1079 52.95 2.13 2.73
N PHE A 1080 53.36 3.05 3.62
CA PHE A 1080 53.25 2.89 5.08
C PHE A 1080 52.29 3.85 5.78
N GLY A 1081 51.30 4.42 5.08
CA GLY A 1081 50.34 5.36 5.68
C GLY A 1081 51.02 6.54 6.37
N PHE A 1082 50.81 6.69 7.68
CA PHE A 1082 51.43 7.73 8.52
C PHE A 1082 52.92 7.45 8.85
N GLY A 1083 53.45 6.26 8.54
CA GLY A 1083 54.87 5.90 8.64
C GLY A 1083 55.17 4.81 9.69
N LEU A 1084 56.42 4.37 9.71
CA LEU A 1084 57.00 3.45 10.72
C LEU A 1084 57.74 4.26 11.78
N LEU A 1085 57.32 4.17 13.04
CA LEU A 1085 57.90 4.93 14.14
C LEU A 1085 58.73 4.02 15.05
N VAL A 1086 59.99 4.40 15.34
CA VAL A 1086 60.83 3.74 16.35
C VAL A 1086 61.09 4.71 17.49
N TRP A 1087 60.71 4.33 18.71
CA TRP A 1087 60.86 5.15 19.90
C TRP A 1087 62.16 4.84 20.64
N PHE A 1088 62.87 5.89 21.05
CA PHE A 1088 64.12 5.81 21.81
C PHE A 1088 63.91 6.47 23.18
N GLU A 1089 64.02 5.68 24.26
CA GLU A 1089 63.88 6.13 25.66
C GLU A 1089 65.25 6.44 26.29
N GLY A 1090 65.35 7.57 27.00
CA GLY A 1090 66.52 7.94 27.79
C GLY A 1090 66.76 7.05 29.01
N ASP A 1091 67.93 6.38 29.04
CA ASP A 1091 68.59 5.72 30.17
C ASP A 1091 67.92 4.47 30.81
N ARG A 1092 68.08 3.29 30.18
CA ARG A 1092 67.90 1.97 30.83
C ARG A 1092 69.17 1.44 31.49
N THR A 1093 69.90 2.27 32.24
CA THR A 1093 71.07 1.85 33.00
C THR A 1093 70.82 1.78 34.50
N GLU A 1094 69.88 0.95 34.98
CA GLU A 1094 69.91 0.28 36.30
C GLU A 1094 68.62 -0.51 36.56
N LYS A 1095 68.48 -1.72 36.01
CA LYS A 1095 67.65 -2.78 36.61
C LYS A 1095 67.85 -4.15 35.97
N VAL A 1096 69.08 -4.68 36.08
CA VAL A 1096 69.29 -6.13 36.22
C VAL A 1096 70.43 -6.31 37.22
N LEU A 1097 70.09 -6.81 38.42
CA LEU A 1097 70.86 -7.73 39.28
C LEU A 1097 70.40 -7.61 40.74
N GLU A 1098 69.38 -8.37 41.14
CA GLU A 1098 69.41 -9.30 42.30
C GLU A 1098 68.04 -10.01 42.45
N GLU A 1099 68.09 -11.34 42.32
CA GLU A 1099 67.11 -12.42 42.59
C GLU A 1099 65.73 -12.45 41.91
#